data_AF-A0AA88R5A4-F1
#
_entry.id   AF-A0AA88R5A4-F1
#
_cell.length_a   1.000
_cell.length_b   1.000
_cell.length_c   1.000
_cell.angle_alpha   90.00
_cell.angle_beta   90.00
_cell.angle_gamma   90.00
#
_symmetry.space_group_name_H-M   'P 1'
#
loop_
_entity.id
_entity.type
_entity.pdbx_description
1 polymer ?
#
loop_
_entity_poly.entity_id
_entity_poly.type
_entity_poly.pdbx_seq_one_letter_code
_entity_poly.pdbx_strand_id
1 'polypeptide(L)'
;MATTSASPFAYHVFLSFRGQDTRKTFTDHLYTALVQAGFQTFRDKDSIERGKYLNLELSKAIKESRISIVVLSKNYASSTWCLNELVPILECNKSRGAAVLPIFYDVEPSDVRKQEGSFKKAFEKYENEVEAERDPDRKMELAERVKGWKAALRQVADLTGMVLKNEADGHESKFIKKIVEVVGDKMKRTVLNDAPHLIGIDLRATDINSWLQDGSNDVGIVAICGIGGIGKTTIAKYLYNLNFERFEGSSFLASIREVSGQPDGLVRLQRQLLSDILKGKKEKIYNADQGIVRVKEALRCRKVLVVLDDVDQVDQLDAVLGMRDWLYPGSKIIITTRRKQLLKASEVDTVDEVVGMHHTESLELFSWYAFGQDHPIEGYMDYSKRVVHYCDGLPLALQVLGSSLSGESIDVWESALKKLESIPEGEILKKLKISYDSLQDDHDKNLFLNIACLFVGKDKDWTITILDGCGFYTKIGIHNLIDRYLLTVGQRDNKLWMHHLIQDMGREIVRQESTEEPGGRSRLWQQEAFNVLSGKTVRIIYLMSTSMALLLISLKMLDLSHSHGLVSDILDFSLVPNLERLVLKHCINLIEVPESIGVLQRLVLLNLKGCQNLRKLPTTIHRLKSLDKLILSGCSKLYDLDNTKAPTLTQLGLIADFGFKWKSNT
;
A
#
# COMPACT_ATOMS: atom_id res chain seq x y z
N MET A 1 16.94 14.48 17.02
CA MET A 1 18.07 13.55 16.79
C MET A 1 17.47 12.20 16.45
N ALA A 2 17.61 11.74 15.21
CA ALA A 2 17.02 10.50 14.75
C ALA A 2 17.77 9.31 15.38
N THR A 3 17.10 8.58 16.27
CA THR A 3 17.54 7.24 16.68
C THR A 3 17.31 6.32 15.49
N THR A 4 18.39 6.03 14.77
CA THR A 4 18.48 4.89 13.84
C THR A 4 17.88 3.67 14.52
N SER A 5 16.81 3.11 13.94
CA SER A 5 16.22 1.85 14.39
C SER A 5 17.35 0.82 14.53
N ALA A 6 17.63 0.41 15.77
CA ALA A 6 18.69 -0.54 16.04
C ALA A 6 18.36 -1.83 15.28
N SER A 7 19.18 -2.14 14.27
CA SER A 7 19.19 -3.45 13.62
C SER A 7 19.16 -4.53 14.71
N PRO A 8 18.29 -5.56 14.61
CA PRO A 8 18.27 -6.68 15.57
C PRO A 8 19.57 -7.50 15.55
N PHE A 9 20.48 -7.20 14.61
CA PHE A 9 21.81 -7.79 14.48
C PHE A 9 22.87 -6.76 14.86
N ALA A 10 23.65 -7.08 15.90
CA ALA A 10 24.82 -6.31 16.32
C ALA A 10 26.04 -6.56 15.41
N TYR A 11 26.04 -7.64 14.63
CA TYR A 11 27.12 -8.00 13.73
C TYR A 11 26.61 -8.46 12.36
N HIS A 12 27.36 -8.13 11.31
CA HIS A 12 27.14 -8.63 9.97
C HIS A 12 27.63 -10.08 9.82
N VAL A 13 28.81 -10.38 10.36
CA VAL A 13 29.49 -11.67 10.19
C VAL A 13 30.02 -12.17 11.53
N PHE A 14 29.80 -13.46 11.83
CA PHE A 14 30.46 -14.20 12.90
C PHE A 14 31.52 -15.13 12.31
N LEU A 15 32.75 -15.10 12.82
CA LEU A 15 33.81 -16.02 12.42
C LEU A 15 34.00 -17.13 13.47
N SER A 16 33.67 -18.38 13.12
CA SER A 16 34.08 -19.58 13.89
C SER A 16 35.30 -20.22 13.24
N PHE A 17 36.36 -20.44 14.01
CA PHE A 17 37.63 -20.96 13.51
C PHE A 17 38.47 -21.57 14.63
N ARG A 18 39.44 -22.41 14.27
CA ARG A 18 40.44 -22.91 15.22
C ARG A 18 41.56 -21.89 15.36
N GLY A 19 41.60 -21.19 16.49
CA GLY A 19 42.58 -20.13 16.72
C GLY A 19 44.04 -20.57 16.55
N GLN A 20 44.38 -21.80 16.95
CA GLN A 20 45.74 -22.34 16.82
C GLN A 20 46.18 -22.55 15.36
N ASP A 21 45.23 -22.77 14.45
CA ASP A 21 45.53 -23.12 13.05
C ASP A 21 45.59 -21.86 12.16
N THR A 22 44.62 -20.96 12.29
CA THR A 22 44.40 -19.90 11.28
C THR A 22 44.35 -18.47 11.83
N ARG A 23 44.43 -18.26 13.16
CA ARG A 23 44.18 -16.93 13.76
C ARG A 23 45.09 -15.84 13.23
N LYS A 24 46.39 -16.08 13.15
CA LYS A 24 47.41 -15.09 12.73
C LYS A 24 47.72 -15.14 11.23
N THR A 25 47.04 -16.00 10.49
CA THR A 25 47.27 -16.26 9.07
C THR A 25 45.96 -16.00 8.31
N PHE A 26 45.36 -17.03 7.72
CA PHE A 26 44.18 -16.94 6.88
C PHE A 26 43.01 -16.19 7.52
N THR A 27 42.69 -16.47 8.79
CA THR A 27 41.55 -15.81 9.46
C THR A 27 41.83 -14.35 9.78
N ASP A 28 43.09 -13.94 9.99
CA ASP A 28 43.43 -12.53 10.19
C ASP A 28 43.23 -11.73 8.90
N HIS A 29 43.72 -12.27 7.79
CA HIS A 29 43.56 -11.67 6.48
C HIS A 29 42.08 -11.63 6.06
N LEU A 30 41.31 -12.70 6.31
CA LEU A 30 39.88 -12.73 6.03
C LEU A 30 39.12 -11.69 6.87
N TYR A 31 39.39 -11.62 8.17
CA TYR A 31 38.78 -10.62 9.06
C TYR A 31 39.07 -9.20 8.57
N THR A 32 40.34 -8.92 8.25
CA THR A 32 40.78 -7.61 7.76
C THR A 32 40.08 -7.25 6.45
N ALA A 33 39.99 -8.19 5.51
CA ALA A 33 39.31 -7.98 4.23
C ALA A 33 37.81 -7.72 4.39
N LEU A 34 37.14 -8.44 5.30
CA LEU A 34 35.73 -8.22 5.61
C LEU A 34 35.48 -6.84 6.23
N VAL A 35 36.32 -6.41 7.17
CA VAL A 35 36.23 -5.08 7.80
C VAL A 35 36.52 -3.98 6.77
N GLN A 36 37.54 -4.15 5.91
CA GLN A 36 37.85 -3.20 4.83
C GLN A 36 36.73 -3.10 3.80
N ALA A 37 35.97 -4.17 3.58
CA ALA A 37 34.77 -4.18 2.75
C ALA A 37 33.52 -3.60 3.45
N GLY A 38 33.64 -3.13 4.70
CA GLY A 38 32.57 -2.49 5.45
C GLY A 38 31.70 -3.43 6.29
N PHE A 39 32.08 -4.71 6.46
CA PHE A 39 31.31 -5.65 7.28
C PHE A 39 31.72 -5.59 8.76
N GLN A 40 30.77 -5.25 9.64
CA GLN A 40 30.92 -5.37 11.09
C GLN A 40 31.04 -6.85 11.47
N THR A 41 32.28 -7.30 11.67
CA THR A 41 32.61 -8.72 11.83
C THR A 41 32.99 -9.00 13.27
N PHE A 42 32.34 -9.98 13.89
CA PHE A 42 32.76 -10.52 15.18
C PHE A 42 33.87 -11.55 14.98
N ARG A 43 34.99 -11.33 15.67
CA ARG A 43 36.11 -12.27 15.77
C ARG A 43 36.57 -12.30 17.21
N ASP A 44 36.61 -13.50 17.79
CA ASP A 44 37.15 -13.71 19.12
C ASP A 44 38.63 -13.24 19.21
N LYS A 45 38.91 -12.27 20.09
CA LYS A 45 40.25 -11.72 20.37
C LYS A 45 40.88 -12.51 21.50
N ASP A 46 42.19 -12.77 21.39
CA ASP A 46 42.96 -13.76 22.16
C ASP A 46 42.52 -14.04 23.61
N SER A 47 42.45 -15.34 23.88
CA SER A 47 42.49 -16.01 25.19
C SER A 47 43.24 -15.24 26.28
N ILE A 48 42.56 -14.90 27.40
CA ILE A 48 43.03 -14.99 28.81
C ILE A 48 41.87 -14.62 29.78
N GLU A 49 41.64 -15.48 30.77
CA GLU A 49 40.94 -15.29 32.06
C GLU A 49 39.54 -14.63 32.10
N ARG A 50 38.47 -15.45 32.18
CA ARG A 50 37.37 -15.34 33.20
C ARG A 50 36.26 -16.37 32.91
N GLY A 51 36.00 -17.21 33.89
CA GLY A 51 34.98 -18.27 33.82
C GLY A 51 33.55 -17.76 33.65
N LYS A 52 32.70 -18.66 33.12
CA LYS A 52 31.23 -18.63 33.00
C LYS A 52 30.57 -17.51 32.16
N TYR A 53 31.14 -16.32 32.02
CA TYR A 53 30.49 -15.20 31.31
C TYR A 53 30.62 -15.23 29.77
N LEU A 54 31.70 -15.82 29.22
CA LEU A 54 31.97 -15.83 27.77
C LEU A 54 30.97 -16.62 26.92
N ASN A 55 30.38 -17.70 27.45
CA ASN A 55 29.43 -18.52 26.68
C ASN A 55 28.14 -17.74 26.35
N LEU A 56 27.73 -16.81 27.24
CA LEU A 56 26.58 -15.95 27.01
C LEU A 56 26.87 -14.91 25.92
N GLU A 57 28.04 -14.26 25.94
CA GLU A 57 28.41 -13.27 24.92
C GLU A 57 28.63 -13.89 23.54
N LEU A 58 29.24 -15.08 23.46
CA LEU A 58 29.39 -15.81 22.20
C LEU A 58 28.06 -16.30 21.66
N SER A 59 27.22 -16.90 22.51
CA SER A 59 25.88 -17.32 22.11
C SER A 59 25.06 -16.13 21.64
N LYS A 60 25.19 -14.98 22.31
CA LYS A 60 24.57 -13.72 21.91
C LYS A 60 25.12 -13.23 20.56
N ALA A 61 26.44 -13.21 20.37
CA ALA A 61 27.06 -12.79 19.12
C ALA A 61 26.64 -13.69 17.93
N ILE A 62 26.56 -15.00 18.13
CA ILE A 62 26.05 -15.95 17.12
C ILE A 62 24.60 -15.62 16.77
N LYS A 63 23.75 -15.38 17.79
CA LYS A 63 22.35 -15.00 17.60
C LYS A 63 22.18 -13.61 16.98
N GLU A 64 23.12 -12.70 17.21
CA GLU A 64 23.09 -11.32 16.71
C GLU A 64 23.89 -11.13 15.42
N SER A 65 24.30 -12.23 14.78
CA SER A 65 25.00 -12.22 13.49
C SER A 65 24.10 -12.67 12.35
N ARG A 66 24.21 -12.01 11.19
CA ARG A 66 23.45 -12.36 9.98
C ARG A 66 24.03 -13.55 9.22
N ILE A 67 25.37 -13.60 9.16
CA ILE A 67 26.11 -14.68 8.50
C ILE A 67 27.12 -15.28 9.46
N SER A 68 27.19 -16.60 9.56
CA SER A 68 28.25 -17.31 10.26
C SER A 68 29.19 -17.98 9.27
N ILE A 69 30.46 -17.57 9.26
CA ILE A 69 31.51 -18.21 8.48
C ILE A 69 32.23 -19.22 9.38
N VAL A 70 32.23 -20.49 8.96
CA VAL A 70 32.86 -21.58 9.70
C VAL A 70 34.12 -22.02 8.96
N VAL A 71 35.29 -21.63 9.45
CA VAL A 71 36.60 -21.98 8.89
C VAL A 71 37.04 -23.34 9.43
N LEU A 72 36.77 -24.38 8.65
CA LEU A 72 37.10 -25.76 8.95
C LEU A 72 38.56 -26.05 8.55
N SER A 73 39.43 -26.08 9.54
CA SER A 73 40.84 -26.43 9.44
C SER A 73 41.11 -27.85 9.94
N LYS A 74 42.33 -28.36 9.68
CA LYS A 74 42.73 -29.74 10.03
C LYS A 74 42.49 -30.08 11.50
N ASN A 75 42.71 -29.16 12.44
CA ASN A 75 42.53 -29.40 13.87
C ASN A 75 41.25 -28.76 14.43
N TYR A 76 40.29 -28.37 13.60
CA TYR A 76 39.06 -27.73 14.06
C TYR A 76 38.31 -28.56 15.11
N ALA A 77 38.10 -29.84 14.83
CA ALA A 77 37.41 -30.76 15.75
C ALA A 77 38.19 -31.11 17.02
N SER A 78 39.47 -30.71 17.15
CA SER A 78 40.22 -30.92 18.40
C SER A 78 39.81 -29.94 19.52
N SER A 79 39.03 -28.91 19.19
CA SER A 79 38.58 -27.89 20.12
C SER A 79 37.11 -28.05 20.46
N THR A 80 36.84 -28.37 21.72
CA THR A 80 35.46 -28.41 22.25
C THR A 80 34.76 -27.06 22.12
N TRP A 81 35.51 -25.95 22.13
CA TRP A 81 34.97 -24.61 21.96
C TRP A 81 34.41 -24.40 20.55
N CYS A 82 35.20 -24.68 19.51
CA CYS A 82 34.74 -24.64 18.11
C CYS A 82 33.51 -25.54 17.88
N LEU A 83 33.51 -26.74 18.46
CA LEU A 83 32.38 -27.68 18.36
C LEU A 83 31.12 -27.19 19.10
N ASN A 84 31.28 -26.54 20.25
CA ASN A 84 30.19 -25.92 21.00
C ASN A 84 29.62 -24.67 20.32
N GLU A 85 30.41 -23.95 19.51
CA GLU A 85 29.90 -22.85 18.68
C GLU A 85 29.11 -23.35 17.47
N LEU A 86 29.57 -24.46 16.88
CA LEU A 86 28.98 -24.98 15.65
C LEU A 86 27.51 -25.39 15.81
N VAL A 87 27.16 -25.99 16.95
CA VAL A 87 25.79 -26.41 17.26
C VAL A 87 24.79 -25.23 17.23
N PRO A 88 24.97 -24.16 18.03
CA PRO A 88 24.06 -23.01 18.01
C PRO A 88 24.09 -22.23 16.69
N ILE A 89 25.20 -22.23 15.94
CA ILE A 89 25.24 -21.68 14.58
C ILE A 89 24.23 -22.40 13.68
N LEU A 90 24.22 -23.73 13.70
CA LEU A 90 23.31 -24.54 12.89
C LEU A 90 21.86 -24.50 13.38
N GLU A 91 21.64 -24.33 14.69
CA GLU A 91 20.31 -24.05 15.24
C GLU A 91 19.77 -22.70 14.76
N CYS A 92 20.59 -21.65 14.75
CA CYS A 92 20.21 -20.33 14.21
C CYS A 92 19.92 -20.41 12.70
N ASN A 93 20.66 -21.22 11.96
CA ASN A 93 20.38 -21.48 10.55
C ASN A 93 19.00 -22.10 10.32
N LYS A 94 18.62 -23.13 11.10
CA LYS A 94 17.32 -23.80 10.97
C LYS A 94 16.14 -22.95 11.44
N SER A 95 16.29 -22.26 12.57
CA SER A 95 15.17 -21.58 13.25
C SER A 95 14.95 -20.15 12.77
N ARG A 96 16.02 -19.45 12.35
CA ARG A 96 16.00 -18.01 12.04
C ARG A 96 16.50 -17.68 10.63
N GLY A 97 16.86 -18.68 9.83
CA GLY A 97 17.36 -18.48 8.46
C GLY A 97 18.78 -17.92 8.36
N ALA A 98 19.50 -17.75 9.49
CA ALA A 98 20.85 -17.18 9.49
C ALA A 98 21.79 -17.93 8.54
N ALA A 99 22.44 -17.21 7.63
CA ALA A 99 23.21 -17.84 6.57
C ALA A 99 24.51 -18.44 7.14
N VAL A 100 24.79 -19.71 6.82
CA VAL A 100 26.06 -20.35 7.18
C VAL A 100 26.91 -20.52 5.93
N LEU A 101 28.20 -20.18 6.03
CA LEU A 101 29.19 -20.34 4.97
C LEU A 101 30.35 -21.20 5.48
N PRO A 102 30.38 -22.51 5.17
CA PRO A 102 31.53 -23.35 5.44
C PRO A 102 32.71 -22.96 4.54
N ILE A 103 33.88 -22.78 5.13
CA ILE A 103 35.15 -22.63 4.42
C ILE A 103 36.01 -23.83 4.77
N PHE A 104 36.34 -24.64 3.77
CA PHE A 104 37.21 -25.80 3.94
C PHE A 104 38.65 -25.38 3.65
N TYR A 105 39.40 -25.12 4.72
CA TYR A 105 40.77 -24.62 4.69
C TYR A 105 41.75 -25.78 4.90
N ASP A 106 42.38 -26.23 3.81
CA ASP A 106 43.26 -27.40 3.77
C ASP A 106 42.64 -28.70 4.33
N VAL A 107 41.32 -28.84 4.15
CA VAL A 107 40.54 -30.02 4.53
C VAL A 107 39.55 -30.33 3.42
N GLU A 108 39.27 -31.61 3.17
CA GLU A 108 38.23 -32.03 2.23
C GLU A 108 36.85 -32.09 2.92
N PRO A 109 35.76 -31.63 2.26
CA PRO A 109 34.41 -31.72 2.82
C PRO A 109 34.00 -33.15 3.20
N SER A 110 34.49 -34.16 2.48
CA SER A 110 34.25 -35.58 2.78
C SER A 110 34.80 -35.97 4.14
N ASP A 111 35.98 -35.48 4.49
CA ASP A 111 36.66 -35.81 5.75
C ASP A 111 35.91 -35.20 6.93
N VAL A 112 35.38 -33.98 6.76
CA VAL A 112 34.50 -33.34 7.76
C VAL A 112 33.19 -34.11 7.88
N ARG A 113 32.55 -34.46 6.77
CA ARG A 113 31.25 -35.15 6.72
C ARG A 113 31.31 -36.54 7.33
N LYS A 114 32.33 -37.32 7.01
CA LYS A 114 32.51 -38.70 7.51
C LYS A 114 33.30 -38.75 8.82
N GLN A 115 33.82 -37.62 9.29
CA GLN A 115 34.72 -37.52 10.43
C GLN A 115 35.96 -38.42 10.24
N GLU A 116 36.60 -38.33 9.07
CA GLU A 116 37.80 -39.08 8.70
C GLU A 116 39.09 -38.26 8.94
N GLY A 117 40.26 -38.88 8.79
CA GLY A 117 41.55 -38.19 8.93
C GLY A 117 41.79 -37.60 10.34
N SER A 118 42.07 -36.30 10.41
CA SER A 118 42.31 -35.59 11.68
C SER A 118 41.04 -35.44 12.53
N PHE A 119 39.87 -35.40 11.91
CA PHE A 119 38.59 -35.34 12.62
C PHE A 119 38.33 -36.65 13.36
N LYS A 120 38.65 -37.79 12.74
CA LYS A 120 38.57 -39.11 13.39
C LYS A 120 39.38 -39.16 14.69
N LYS A 121 40.65 -38.75 14.60
CA LYS A 121 41.58 -38.73 15.76
C LYS A 121 41.06 -37.86 16.90
N ALA A 122 40.41 -36.74 16.57
CA ALA A 122 39.81 -35.86 17.59
C ALA A 122 38.62 -36.54 18.28
N PHE A 123 37.75 -37.23 17.53
CA PHE A 123 36.61 -37.94 18.11
C PHE A 123 37.00 -39.20 18.89
N GLU A 124 38.01 -39.94 18.46
CA GLU A 124 38.57 -41.07 19.24
C GLU A 124 39.01 -40.60 20.63
N LYS A 125 39.58 -39.39 20.74
CA LYS A 125 39.94 -38.80 22.03
C LYS A 125 38.71 -38.54 22.91
N TYR A 126 37.66 -37.93 22.37
CA TYR A 126 36.44 -37.65 23.15
C TYR A 126 35.67 -38.92 23.51
N GLU A 127 35.67 -39.93 22.65
CA GLU A 127 35.08 -41.24 22.94
C GLU A 127 35.81 -41.92 24.10
N ASN A 128 37.14 -41.90 24.10
CA ASN A 128 37.93 -42.41 25.23
C ASN A 128 37.66 -41.64 26.53
N GLU A 129 37.46 -40.31 26.46
CA GLU A 129 37.07 -39.48 27.62
C GLU A 129 35.67 -39.86 28.15
N VAL A 130 34.71 -40.12 27.26
CA VAL A 130 33.36 -40.62 27.62
C VAL A 130 33.45 -41.99 28.28
N GLU A 131 34.27 -42.90 27.75
CA GLU A 131 34.45 -44.23 28.31
C GLU A 131 35.08 -44.20 29.70
N ALA A 132 36.07 -43.32 29.90
CA ALA A 132 36.79 -43.14 31.15
C ALA A 132 36.00 -42.42 32.26
N GLU A 133 34.93 -41.70 31.92
CA GLU A 133 34.06 -41.03 32.89
C GLU A 133 33.31 -42.06 33.75
N ARG A 134 33.36 -41.87 35.07
CA ARG A 134 32.82 -42.80 36.07
C ARG A 134 31.45 -42.38 36.59
N ASP A 135 31.16 -41.09 36.52
CA ASP A 135 29.86 -40.55 36.91
C ASP A 135 28.81 -40.82 35.79
N PRO A 136 27.72 -41.55 36.07
CA PRO A 136 26.75 -41.96 35.04
C PRO A 136 26.08 -40.77 34.34
N ASP A 137 25.76 -39.71 35.09
CA ASP A 137 25.06 -38.54 34.58
C ASP A 137 25.98 -37.72 33.67
N ARG A 138 27.23 -37.47 34.11
CA ARG A 138 28.24 -36.78 33.29
C ARG A 138 28.62 -37.60 32.06
N LYS A 139 28.74 -38.92 32.18
CA LYS A 139 29.02 -39.80 31.05
C LYS A 139 27.93 -39.69 29.98
N MET A 140 26.67 -39.69 30.39
CA MET A 140 25.53 -39.48 29.49
C MET A 140 25.56 -38.10 28.83
N GLU A 141 25.83 -37.04 29.60
CA GLU A 141 25.94 -35.67 29.08
C GLU A 141 27.07 -35.53 28.04
N LEU A 142 28.26 -36.04 28.35
CA LEU A 142 29.40 -36.04 27.44
C LEU A 142 29.11 -36.84 26.15
N ALA A 143 28.47 -38.01 26.27
CA ALA A 143 28.11 -38.84 25.12
C ALA A 143 27.11 -38.13 24.18
N GLU A 144 26.07 -37.50 24.74
CA GLU A 144 25.09 -36.73 23.95
C GLU A 144 25.74 -35.50 23.29
N ARG A 145 26.67 -34.81 23.98
CA ARG A 145 27.43 -33.71 23.36
C ARG A 145 28.29 -34.17 22.18
N VAL A 146 29.03 -35.28 22.33
CA VAL A 146 29.85 -35.85 21.25
C VAL A 146 28.98 -36.23 20.05
N LYS A 147 27.82 -36.82 20.28
CA LYS A 147 26.83 -37.15 19.25
C LYS A 147 26.30 -35.89 18.55
N GLY A 148 25.97 -34.86 19.32
CA GLY A 148 25.57 -33.54 18.79
C GLY A 148 26.65 -32.91 17.91
N TRP A 149 27.91 -32.96 18.32
CA TRP A 149 29.04 -32.44 17.54
C TRP A 149 29.24 -33.20 16.23
N LYS A 150 29.14 -34.54 16.23
CA LYS A 150 29.19 -35.34 14.99
C LYS A 150 28.06 -34.98 14.02
N ALA A 151 26.84 -34.81 14.54
CA ALA A 151 25.70 -34.40 13.73
C ALA A 151 25.89 -32.99 13.14
N ALA A 152 26.40 -32.05 13.93
CA ALA A 152 26.69 -30.69 13.50
C ALA A 152 27.75 -30.66 12.37
N LEU A 153 28.84 -31.44 12.50
CA LEU A 153 29.87 -31.53 11.46
C LEU A 153 29.36 -32.17 10.16
N ARG A 154 28.52 -33.21 10.25
CA ARG A 154 27.84 -33.77 9.07
C ARG A 154 27.02 -32.69 8.38
N GLN A 155 26.19 -32.00 9.15
CA GLN A 155 25.28 -30.99 8.62
C GLN A 155 26.04 -29.82 7.99
N VAL A 156 27.07 -29.27 8.64
CA VAL A 156 27.83 -28.15 8.07
C VAL A 156 28.58 -28.55 6.80
N ALA A 157 29.01 -29.81 6.69
CA ALA A 157 29.66 -30.35 5.50
C ALA A 157 28.68 -30.65 4.34
N ASP A 158 27.38 -30.72 4.61
CA ASP A 158 26.33 -30.84 3.59
C ASP A 158 25.90 -29.49 3.01
N LEU A 159 26.23 -28.38 3.68
CA LEU A 159 25.99 -27.04 3.17
C LEU A 159 26.92 -26.70 2.00
N THR A 160 26.47 -25.85 1.09
CA THR A 160 27.30 -25.30 0.01
C THR A 160 28.37 -24.39 0.61
N GLY A 161 29.59 -24.92 0.74
CA GLY A 161 30.78 -24.20 1.21
C GLY A 161 31.79 -23.92 0.11
N MET A 162 32.91 -23.33 0.51
CA MET A 162 34.02 -22.96 -0.39
C MET A 162 35.27 -23.75 -0.03
N VAL A 163 35.91 -24.39 -1.01
CA VAL A 163 37.13 -25.19 -0.81
C VAL A 163 38.33 -24.44 -1.40
N LEU A 164 39.34 -24.15 -0.57
CA LEU A 164 40.51 -23.34 -0.97
C LEU A 164 41.18 -23.85 -2.25
N LYS A 165 41.38 -25.17 -2.35
CA LYS A 165 42.06 -25.80 -3.50
C LYS A 165 41.28 -25.71 -4.80
N ASN A 166 39.95 -25.76 -4.75
CA ASN A 166 39.09 -25.82 -5.94
C ASN A 166 38.73 -24.43 -6.48
N GLU A 167 38.67 -23.43 -5.62
CA GLU A 167 38.03 -22.13 -5.93
C GLU A 167 39.01 -21.05 -6.42
N ALA A 168 40.31 -21.20 -6.15
CA ALA A 168 41.32 -20.15 -6.35
C ALA A 168 42.72 -20.68 -6.70
N ASP A 169 42.82 -21.90 -7.23
CA ASP A 169 44.09 -22.61 -7.48
C ASP A 169 45.01 -22.68 -6.24
N GLY A 170 44.41 -22.66 -5.04
CA GLY A 170 45.13 -22.65 -3.76
C GLY A 170 45.68 -21.28 -3.32
N HIS A 171 45.44 -20.19 -4.04
CA HIS A 171 45.91 -18.86 -3.62
C HIS A 171 44.96 -18.20 -2.61
N GLU A 172 45.41 -18.07 -1.36
CA GLU A 172 44.63 -17.49 -0.25
C GLU A 172 44.09 -16.09 -0.54
N SER A 173 44.89 -15.19 -1.14
CA SER A 173 44.47 -13.81 -1.39
C SER A 173 43.31 -13.70 -2.39
N LYS A 174 43.32 -14.52 -3.45
CA LYS A 174 42.21 -14.63 -4.42
C LYS A 174 40.99 -15.26 -3.76
N PHE A 175 41.21 -16.28 -2.94
CA PHE A 175 40.14 -16.96 -2.22
C PHE A 175 39.44 -16.04 -1.23
N ILE A 176 40.18 -15.25 -0.45
CA ILE A 176 39.63 -14.25 0.48
C ILE A 176 38.79 -13.22 -0.27
N LYS A 177 39.28 -12.67 -1.40
CA LYS A 177 38.48 -11.74 -2.22
C LYS A 177 37.15 -12.36 -2.65
N LYS A 178 37.18 -13.61 -3.11
CA LYS A 178 35.98 -14.35 -3.50
C LYS A 178 35.03 -14.59 -2.33
N ILE A 179 35.55 -14.89 -1.13
CA ILE A 179 34.75 -15.01 0.09
C ILE A 179 34.07 -13.68 0.41
N VAL A 180 34.80 -12.55 0.35
CA VAL A 180 34.23 -11.22 0.60
C VAL A 180 33.14 -10.89 -0.43
N GLU A 181 33.32 -11.25 -1.70
CA GLU A 181 32.29 -11.10 -2.74
C GLU A 181 31.06 -11.94 -2.43
N VAL A 182 31.21 -13.22 -2.07
CA VAL A 182 30.11 -14.12 -1.70
C VAL A 182 29.36 -13.62 -0.47
N VAL A 183 30.09 -13.15 0.54
CA VAL A 183 29.51 -12.52 1.73
C VAL A 183 28.76 -11.26 1.33
N GLY A 184 29.35 -10.41 0.49
CA GLY A 184 28.71 -9.24 -0.05
C GLY A 184 27.42 -9.56 -0.80
N ASP A 185 27.40 -10.59 -1.65
CA ASP A 185 26.20 -10.98 -2.40
C ASP A 185 25.12 -11.59 -1.50
N LYS A 186 25.51 -12.37 -0.48
CA LYS A 186 24.58 -12.85 0.56
C LYS A 186 24.02 -11.71 1.41
N MET A 187 24.81 -10.65 1.64
CA MET A 187 24.40 -9.44 2.36
C MET A 187 23.59 -8.47 1.49
N LYS A 188 23.81 -8.46 0.16
CA LYS A 188 23.09 -7.66 -0.85
C LYS A 188 21.67 -8.17 -1.11
N ARG A 189 21.29 -9.34 -0.61
CA ARG A 189 19.88 -9.67 -0.42
C ARG A 189 19.35 -8.74 0.68
N THR A 190 19.10 -7.52 0.26
CA THR A 190 18.97 -6.37 1.14
C THR A 190 17.55 -6.41 1.67
N VAL A 191 17.43 -6.53 2.99
CA VAL A 191 16.17 -6.26 3.68
C VAL A 191 15.79 -4.85 3.24
N LEU A 192 14.62 -4.71 2.62
CA LEU A 192 14.10 -3.42 2.20
C LEU A 192 13.90 -2.58 3.46
N ASN A 193 14.22 -1.29 3.40
CA ASN A 193 14.01 -0.42 4.56
C ASN A 193 12.51 -0.39 4.90
N ASP A 194 12.16 -0.86 6.10
CA ASP A 194 10.79 -0.88 6.58
C ASP A 194 10.32 0.55 6.89
N ALA A 195 9.01 0.77 6.76
CA ALA A 195 8.43 2.01 7.25
C ALA A 195 8.54 2.04 8.79
N PRO A 196 8.86 3.19 9.40
CA PRO A 196 8.85 3.30 10.85
C PRO A 196 7.41 3.06 11.35
N HIS A 197 7.28 2.23 12.39
CA HIS A 197 6.03 1.84 13.06
C HIS A 197 5.05 1.03 12.18
N LEU A 198 5.29 -0.29 12.09
CA LEU A 198 4.46 -1.24 11.34
C LEU A 198 3.23 -1.74 12.14
N ILE A 199 2.31 -0.83 12.44
CA ILE A 199 1.17 -1.11 13.32
C ILE A 199 0.10 -1.95 12.60
N GLY A 200 -0.29 -3.07 13.21
CA GLY A 200 -1.32 -3.97 12.69
C GLY A 200 -0.98 -4.60 11.34
N ILE A 201 0.31 -4.59 10.94
CA ILE A 201 0.74 -5.17 9.65
C ILE A 201 0.62 -6.69 9.67
N ASP A 202 0.91 -7.31 10.80
CA ASP A 202 0.88 -8.77 10.96
C ASP A 202 -0.49 -9.32 10.62
N LEU A 203 -1.54 -8.70 11.15
CA LEU A 203 -2.93 -9.11 10.89
C LEU A 203 -3.26 -9.06 9.39
N ARG A 204 -2.89 -7.98 8.70
CA ARG A 204 -3.13 -7.80 7.26
C ARG A 204 -2.26 -8.72 6.39
N ALA A 205 -1.07 -9.06 6.87
CA ALA A 205 -0.12 -9.88 6.13
C ALA A 205 -0.28 -11.38 6.43
N THR A 206 -1.04 -11.78 7.44
CA THR A 206 -1.07 -13.16 7.96
C THR A 206 -1.41 -14.18 6.88
N ASP A 207 -2.49 -13.96 6.12
CA ASP A 207 -2.96 -14.93 5.14
C ASP A 207 -1.98 -15.08 3.98
N ILE A 208 -1.47 -13.96 3.44
CA ILE A 208 -0.48 -13.98 2.36
C ILE A 208 0.84 -14.58 2.86
N ASN A 209 1.25 -14.29 4.10
CA ASN A 209 2.46 -14.86 4.69
C ASN A 209 2.33 -16.37 4.87
N SER A 210 1.16 -16.86 5.30
CA SER A 210 0.89 -18.31 5.36
C SER A 210 0.98 -18.95 3.98
N TRP A 211 0.38 -18.31 2.96
CA TRP A 211 0.45 -18.77 1.57
C TRP A 211 1.88 -18.76 0.98
N LEU A 212 2.73 -17.81 1.36
CA LEU A 212 4.15 -17.82 0.96
C LEU A 212 4.93 -19.00 1.59
N GLN A 213 4.42 -19.54 2.69
CA GLN A 213 5.06 -20.59 3.48
C GLN A 213 4.37 -21.96 3.35
N ASP A 214 3.38 -22.09 2.48
CA ASP A 214 2.54 -23.29 2.31
C ASP A 214 3.31 -24.54 1.84
N GLY A 215 4.54 -24.37 1.37
CA GLY A 215 5.36 -25.46 0.84
C GLY A 215 4.85 -26.02 -0.50
N SER A 216 3.85 -25.38 -1.12
CA SER A 216 3.30 -25.80 -2.40
C SER A 216 4.33 -25.66 -3.53
N ASN A 217 4.25 -26.58 -4.49
CA ASN A 217 4.99 -26.52 -5.74
C ASN A 217 4.17 -25.86 -6.86
N ASP A 218 2.98 -25.35 -6.57
CA ASP A 218 2.21 -24.60 -7.55
C ASP A 218 2.74 -23.18 -7.70
N VAL A 219 2.66 -22.66 -8.93
CA VAL A 219 2.91 -21.25 -9.20
C VAL A 219 1.78 -20.44 -8.62
N GLY A 220 2.11 -19.47 -7.78
CA GLY A 220 1.13 -18.64 -7.09
C GLY A 220 1.25 -17.15 -7.45
N ILE A 221 0.13 -16.49 -7.71
CA ILE A 221 0.05 -15.05 -7.97
C ILE A 221 -1.04 -14.42 -7.08
N VAL A 222 -0.65 -13.45 -6.26
CA VAL A 222 -1.54 -12.64 -5.42
C VAL A 222 -1.48 -11.18 -5.84
N ALA A 223 -2.64 -10.54 -5.98
CA ALA A 223 -2.77 -9.11 -6.22
C ALA A 223 -3.28 -8.40 -4.95
N ILE A 224 -2.50 -7.45 -4.43
CA ILE A 224 -2.87 -6.58 -3.32
C ILE A 224 -3.40 -5.26 -3.88
N CYS A 225 -4.67 -4.97 -3.63
CA CYS A 225 -5.42 -3.88 -4.29
C CYS A 225 -6.04 -2.91 -3.27
N GLY A 226 -6.32 -1.68 -3.70
CA GLY A 226 -6.97 -0.66 -2.86
C GLY A 226 -6.60 0.78 -3.21
N ILE A 227 -7.14 1.73 -2.44
CA ILE A 227 -6.93 3.18 -2.66
C ILE A 227 -5.46 3.60 -2.50
N GLY A 228 -5.10 4.74 -3.09
CA GLY A 228 -3.76 5.33 -2.92
C GLY A 228 -3.47 5.62 -1.44
N GLY A 229 -2.27 5.28 -0.96
CA GLY A 229 -1.87 5.57 0.42
C GLY A 229 -2.36 4.58 1.50
N ILE A 230 -3.11 3.53 1.14
CA ILE A 230 -3.66 2.55 2.08
C ILE A 230 -2.64 1.57 2.69
N GLY A 231 -1.38 1.56 2.20
CA GLY A 231 -0.32 0.71 2.74
C GLY A 231 0.02 -0.55 1.93
N LYS A 232 -0.50 -0.73 0.71
CA LYS A 232 -0.19 -1.90 -0.15
C LYS A 232 1.31 -2.18 -0.30
N THR A 233 2.08 -1.15 -0.66
CA THR A 233 3.54 -1.24 -0.79
C THR A 233 4.22 -1.63 0.52
N THR A 234 3.72 -1.15 1.66
CA THR A 234 4.23 -1.49 2.99
C THR A 234 3.98 -2.96 3.31
N ILE A 235 2.76 -3.47 3.05
CA ILE A 235 2.42 -4.90 3.22
C ILE A 235 3.32 -5.77 2.33
N ALA A 236 3.49 -5.40 1.06
CA ALA A 236 4.31 -6.17 0.12
C ALA A 236 5.80 -6.16 0.50
N LYS A 237 6.34 -5.03 0.98
CA LYS A 237 7.71 -4.95 1.52
C LYS A 237 7.88 -5.84 2.75
N TYR A 238 6.93 -5.79 3.68
CA TYR A 238 6.95 -6.61 4.89
C TYR A 238 6.96 -8.10 4.54
N LEU A 239 6.05 -8.54 3.66
CA LEU A 239 5.97 -9.91 3.17
C LEU A 239 7.24 -10.36 2.45
N TYR A 240 7.82 -9.49 1.61
CA TYR A 240 9.09 -9.75 0.94
C TYR A 240 10.21 -9.97 1.96
N ASN A 241 10.38 -9.03 2.90
CA ASN A 241 11.42 -9.07 3.93
C ASN A 241 11.35 -10.34 4.79
N LEU A 242 10.15 -10.84 5.09
CA LEU A 242 9.95 -12.08 5.84
C LEU A 242 10.30 -13.36 5.07
N ASN A 243 10.23 -13.34 3.73
CA ASN A 243 10.21 -14.57 2.94
C ASN A 243 11.30 -14.66 1.87
N PHE A 244 12.00 -13.58 1.50
CA PHE A 244 12.92 -13.57 0.36
C PHE A 244 14.03 -14.63 0.45
N GLU A 245 14.51 -14.96 1.65
CA GLU A 245 15.56 -15.96 1.85
C GLU A 245 15.12 -17.40 1.55
N ARG A 246 13.81 -17.67 1.57
CA ARG A 246 13.22 -18.99 1.33
C ARG A 246 13.20 -19.38 -0.15
N PHE A 247 13.47 -18.42 -1.04
CA PHE A 247 13.43 -18.61 -2.49
C PHE A 247 14.86 -18.59 -3.08
N GLU A 248 15.04 -19.29 -4.20
CA GLU A 248 16.35 -19.38 -4.85
C GLU A 248 16.78 -18.04 -5.45
N GLY A 249 15.81 -17.28 -5.95
CA GLY A 249 15.93 -15.88 -6.37
C GLY A 249 14.77 -15.05 -5.84
N SER A 250 15.03 -13.78 -5.54
CA SER A 250 14.02 -12.88 -5.00
C SER A 250 14.25 -11.47 -5.53
N SER A 251 13.21 -10.77 -5.95
CA SER A 251 13.31 -9.38 -6.43
C SER A 251 12.11 -8.55 -6.00
N PHE A 252 12.37 -7.28 -5.64
CA PHE A 252 11.35 -6.28 -5.39
C PHE A 252 11.50 -5.14 -6.38
N LEU A 253 10.56 -5.02 -7.30
CA LEU A 253 10.53 -3.99 -8.33
C LEU A 253 9.61 -2.86 -7.86
N ALA A 254 10.22 -1.79 -7.32
CA ALA A 254 9.51 -0.66 -6.75
C ALA A 254 8.93 0.30 -7.82
N SER A 255 7.76 0.86 -7.55
CA SER A 255 7.18 1.98 -8.33
C SER A 255 7.13 1.75 -9.84
N ILE A 256 6.66 0.58 -10.30
CA ILE A 256 6.68 0.19 -11.72
C ILE A 256 5.98 1.21 -12.62
N ARG A 257 4.82 1.76 -12.21
CA ARG A 257 4.13 2.81 -12.98
C ARG A 257 5.05 4.01 -13.26
N GLU A 258 5.79 4.47 -12.26
CA GLU A 258 6.68 5.63 -12.39
C GLU A 258 7.93 5.29 -13.20
N VAL A 259 8.57 4.15 -12.90
CA VAL A 259 9.82 3.75 -13.55
C VAL A 259 9.59 3.44 -15.03
N SER A 260 8.49 2.75 -15.38
CA SER A 260 8.18 2.39 -16.77
C SER A 260 7.88 3.61 -17.66
N GLY A 261 7.44 4.72 -17.10
CA GLY A 261 7.25 5.98 -17.82
C GLY A 261 8.54 6.74 -18.13
N GLN A 262 9.68 6.34 -17.56
CA GLN A 262 10.99 6.94 -17.84
C GLN A 262 11.62 6.34 -19.11
N PRO A 263 12.53 7.08 -19.79
CA PRO A 263 13.33 6.53 -20.89
C PRO A 263 14.05 5.26 -20.46
N ASP A 264 13.94 4.18 -21.25
CA ASP A 264 14.47 2.85 -20.95
C ASP A 264 13.99 2.23 -19.62
N GLY A 265 12.88 2.73 -19.07
CA GLY A 265 12.34 2.31 -17.78
C GLY A 265 12.04 0.81 -17.67
N LEU A 266 11.40 0.23 -18.69
CA LEU A 266 11.12 -1.20 -18.75
C LEU A 266 12.41 -2.04 -18.81
N VAL A 267 13.40 -1.62 -19.60
CA VAL A 267 14.70 -2.30 -19.69
C VAL A 267 15.43 -2.25 -18.35
N ARG A 268 15.33 -1.13 -17.63
CA ARG A 268 15.89 -0.99 -16.28
C ARG A 268 15.24 -1.98 -15.30
N LEU A 269 13.91 -2.13 -15.32
CA LEU A 269 13.20 -3.09 -14.48
C LEU A 269 13.61 -4.54 -14.80
N GLN A 270 13.71 -4.90 -16.08
CA GLN A 270 14.16 -6.23 -16.52
C GLN A 270 15.60 -6.53 -16.08
N ARG A 271 16.53 -5.56 -16.24
CA ARG A 271 17.92 -5.70 -15.78
C ARG A 271 17.99 -5.87 -14.26
N GLN A 272 17.17 -5.13 -13.50
CA GLN A 272 17.10 -5.27 -12.05
C GLN A 272 16.60 -6.67 -11.68
N LEU A 273 15.48 -7.11 -12.24
CA LEU A 273 14.90 -8.43 -11.99
C LEU A 273 15.91 -9.57 -12.24
N LEU A 274 16.60 -9.52 -13.39
CA LEU A 274 17.64 -10.48 -13.73
C LEU A 274 18.82 -10.42 -12.76
N SER A 275 19.30 -9.23 -12.42
CA SER A 275 20.38 -9.06 -11.45
C SER A 275 20.02 -9.68 -10.10
N ASP A 276 18.81 -9.44 -9.62
CA ASP A 276 18.35 -9.91 -8.31
C ASP A 276 18.19 -11.45 -8.30
N ILE A 277 17.58 -12.04 -9.34
CA ILE A 277 17.36 -13.49 -9.44
C ILE A 277 18.67 -14.26 -9.75
N LEU A 278 19.55 -13.67 -10.57
CA LEU A 278 20.81 -14.28 -10.99
C LEU A 278 21.98 -13.95 -10.04
N LYS A 279 21.70 -13.36 -8.87
CA LYS A 279 22.67 -13.06 -7.80
C LYS A 279 23.80 -12.13 -8.28
N GLY A 280 23.44 -11.01 -8.91
CA GLY A 280 24.36 -9.94 -9.30
C GLY A 280 25.05 -10.10 -10.64
N LYS A 281 24.72 -11.15 -11.43
CA LYS A 281 25.22 -11.27 -12.80
C LYS A 281 24.65 -10.16 -13.67
N LYS A 282 25.53 -9.31 -14.21
CA LYS A 282 25.15 -8.23 -15.12
C LYS A 282 24.87 -8.80 -16.52
N GLU A 283 23.61 -8.74 -16.93
CA GLU A 283 23.18 -9.08 -18.29
C GLU A 283 23.16 -7.84 -19.20
N LYS A 284 23.63 -8.01 -20.45
CA LYS A 284 23.54 -6.95 -21.48
C LYS A 284 22.20 -7.07 -22.19
N ILE A 285 21.26 -6.19 -21.82
CA ILE A 285 19.96 -6.04 -22.50
C ILE A 285 19.94 -4.69 -23.20
N TYR A 286 19.62 -4.64 -24.49
CA TYR A 286 19.59 -3.40 -25.27
C TYR A 286 18.18 -2.84 -25.47
N ASN A 287 17.15 -3.69 -25.42
CA ASN A 287 15.74 -3.30 -25.58
C ASN A 287 14.82 -4.22 -24.78
N ALA A 288 13.54 -3.83 -24.66
CA ALA A 288 12.56 -4.54 -23.84
C ALA A 288 12.29 -5.97 -24.34
N ASP A 289 12.21 -6.18 -25.66
CA ASP A 289 11.93 -7.49 -26.25
C ASP A 289 13.03 -8.51 -25.94
N GLN A 290 14.30 -8.08 -26.04
CA GLN A 290 15.43 -8.90 -25.65
C GLN A 290 15.39 -9.21 -24.15
N GLY A 291 15.03 -8.23 -23.32
CA GLY A 291 14.90 -8.41 -21.88
C GLY A 291 13.81 -9.42 -21.51
N ILE A 292 12.67 -9.41 -22.20
CA ILE A 292 11.57 -10.38 -22.03
C ILE A 292 12.10 -11.81 -22.19
N VAL A 293 12.82 -12.09 -23.27
CA VAL A 293 13.33 -13.45 -23.55
C VAL A 293 14.27 -13.91 -22.43
N ARG A 294 15.18 -13.04 -21.98
CA ARG A 294 16.13 -13.37 -20.92
C ARG A 294 15.48 -13.56 -19.56
N VAL A 295 14.51 -12.71 -19.23
CA VAL A 295 13.73 -12.85 -17.99
C VAL A 295 12.97 -14.17 -17.99
N LYS A 296 12.31 -14.51 -19.10
CA LYS A 296 11.60 -15.79 -19.25
C LYS A 296 12.52 -16.99 -19.03
N GLU A 297 13.72 -16.99 -19.61
CA GLU A 297 14.71 -18.05 -19.41
C GLU A 297 15.13 -18.19 -17.94
N ALA A 298 15.35 -17.06 -17.26
CA ALA A 298 15.76 -17.05 -15.85
C ALA A 298 14.64 -17.54 -14.90
N LEU A 299 13.39 -17.11 -15.12
CA LEU A 299 12.23 -17.47 -14.31
C LEU A 299 11.83 -18.95 -14.45
N ARG A 300 12.10 -19.56 -15.60
CA ARG A 300 11.77 -20.97 -15.87
C ARG A 300 12.67 -21.98 -15.17
N CYS A 301 13.77 -21.55 -14.59
CA CYS A 301 14.80 -22.47 -14.09
C CYS A 301 14.93 -22.49 -12.56
N ARG A 302 14.19 -21.64 -11.84
CA ARG A 302 14.39 -21.40 -10.40
C ARG A 302 13.12 -21.02 -9.69
N LYS A 303 12.98 -21.47 -8.45
CA LYS A 303 11.89 -21.07 -7.56
C LYS A 303 12.11 -19.63 -7.08
N VAL A 304 11.24 -18.70 -7.47
CA VAL A 304 11.42 -17.26 -7.18
C VAL A 304 10.30 -16.63 -6.36
N LEU A 305 10.65 -15.58 -5.62
CA LEU A 305 9.71 -14.60 -5.04
C LEU A 305 9.87 -13.26 -5.74
N VAL A 306 8.85 -12.80 -6.45
CA VAL A 306 8.91 -11.49 -7.13
C VAL A 306 7.77 -10.60 -6.65
N VAL A 307 8.11 -9.38 -6.25
CA VAL A 307 7.15 -8.34 -5.93
C VAL A 307 7.16 -7.27 -7.01
N LEU A 308 6.00 -7.04 -7.62
CA LEU A 308 5.75 -6.02 -8.62
C LEU A 308 4.93 -4.90 -7.98
N ASP A 309 5.59 -3.82 -7.58
CA ASP A 309 4.96 -2.74 -6.83
C ASP A 309 4.44 -1.62 -7.74
N ASP A 310 3.21 -1.18 -7.48
CA ASP A 310 2.51 -0.06 -8.10
C ASP A 310 2.34 -0.24 -9.62
N VAL A 311 1.81 -1.39 -10.02
CA VAL A 311 1.48 -1.71 -11.42
C VAL A 311 0.16 -1.06 -11.82
N ASP A 312 0.12 -0.41 -12.99
CA ASP A 312 -1.07 0.29 -13.50
C ASP A 312 -1.63 -0.31 -14.80
N GLN A 313 -0.79 -0.94 -15.63
CA GLN A 313 -1.18 -1.46 -16.95
C GLN A 313 -0.64 -2.87 -17.19
N VAL A 314 -1.36 -3.65 -18.01
CA VAL A 314 -1.00 -5.04 -18.33
C VAL A 314 0.33 -5.11 -19.10
N ASP A 315 0.59 -4.16 -19.99
CA ASP A 315 1.85 -4.11 -20.76
C ASP A 315 3.09 -4.02 -19.86
N GLN A 316 2.96 -3.42 -18.67
CA GLN A 316 4.06 -3.38 -17.67
C GLN A 316 4.35 -4.77 -17.11
N LEU A 317 3.31 -5.59 -16.89
CA LEU A 317 3.43 -6.96 -16.43
C LEU A 317 4.01 -7.85 -17.53
N ASP A 318 3.48 -7.75 -18.75
CA ASP A 318 3.93 -8.54 -19.89
C ASP A 318 5.41 -8.28 -20.22
N ALA A 319 5.86 -7.04 -20.07
CA ALA A 319 7.26 -6.68 -20.27
C ALA A 319 8.20 -7.21 -19.17
N VAL A 320 7.72 -7.40 -17.93
CA VAL A 320 8.58 -7.70 -16.78
C VAL A 320 8.51 -9.14 -16.32
N LEU A 321 7.34 -9.79 -16.38
CA LEU A 321 7.13 -11.12 -15.81
C LEU A 321 6.36 -12.06 -16.75
N GLY A 322 5.61 -11.52 -17.70
CA GLY A 322 4.71 -12.30 -18.55
C GLY A 322 3.58 -12.94 -17.74
N MET A 323 3.10 -14.09 -18.22
CA MET A 323 2.03 -14.88 -17.60
C MET A 323 2.58 -16.15 -16.91
N ARG A 324 1.70 -16.94 -16.28
CA ARG A 324 2.04 -18.13 -15.48
C ARG A 324 3.00 -19.12 -16.15
N ASP A 325 2.96 -19.26 -17.47
CA ASP A 325 3.77 -20.21 -18.25
C ASP A 325 5.29 -19.94 -18.23
N TRP A 326 5.72 -18.83 -17.64
CA TRP A 326 7.13 -18.47 -17.51
C TRP A 326 7.70 -18.92 -16.16
N LEU A 327 6.86 -19.26 -15.20
CA LEU A 327 7.27 -19.43 -13.81
C LEU A 327 7.59 -20.91 -13.50
N TYR A 328 8.72 -21.13 -12.85
CA TYR A 328 9.09 -22.44 -12.33
C TYR A 328 8.14 -22.86 -11.19
N PRO A 329 7.80 -24.16 -11.06
CA PRO A 329 6.98 -24.68 -9.96
C PRO A 329 7.42 -24.18 -8.58
N GLY A 330 6.46 -23.72 -7.78
CA GLY A 330 6.65 -23.17 -6.43
C GLY A 330 7.00 -21.69 -6.40
N SER A 331 7.11 -21.02 -7.55
CA SER A 331 7.34 -19.56 -7.59
C SER A 331 6.11 -18.80 -7.09
N LYS A 332 6.33 -17.72 -6.36
CA LYS A 332 5.28 -16.89 -5.76
C LYS A 332 5.45 -15.43 -6.20
N ILE A 333 4.38 -14.82 -6.69
CA ILE A 333 4.38 -13.44 -7.21
C ILE A 333 3.38 -12.61 -6.41
N ILE A 334 3.80 -11.42 -5.99
CA ILE A 334 2.94 -10.42 -5.33
C ILE A 334 2.89 -9.19 -6.22
N ILE A 335 1.69 -8.72 -6.53
CA ILE A 335 1.48 -7.54 -7.37
C ILE A 335 0.73 -6.52 -6.53
N THR A 336 1.23 -5.30 -6.38
CA THR A 336 0.46 -4.21 -5.78
C THR A 336 -0.11 -3.32 -6.87
N THR A 337 -1.40 -2.99 -6.78
CA THR A 337 -2.05 -2.15 -7.79
C THR A 337 -3.18 -1.31 -7.21
N ARG A 338 -3.56 -0.27 -7.95
CA ARG A 338 -4.74 0.57 -7.69
C ARG A 338 -5.91 0.20 -8.61
N ARG A 339 -5.80 -0.92 -9.34
CA ARG A 339 -6.79 -1.40 -10.30
C ARG A 339 -7.34 -2.75 -9.87
N LYS A 340 -8.64 -2.83 -9.64
CA LYS A 340 -9.33 -4.05 -9.20
C LYS A 340 -9.31 -5.14 -10.28
N GLN A 341 -9.42 -4.74 -11.55
CA GLN A 341 -9.52 -5.61 -12.72
C GLN A 341 -8.28 -5.50 -13.61
N LEU A 342 -7.10 -5.21 -13.04
CA LEU A 342 -5.85 -5.20 -13.80
C LEU A 342 -5.58 -6.57 -14.46
N LEU A 343 -5.81 -7.63 -13.70
CA LEU A 343 -5.56 -9.01 -14.10
C LEU A 343 -6.87 -9.76 -14.25
N LYS A 344 -6.92 -10.71 -15.18
CA LYS A 344 -8.09 -11.58 -15.33
C LYS A 344 -8.17 -12.55 -14.16
N ALA A 345 -9.38 -13.00 -13.82
CA ALA A 345 -9.60 -14.01 -12.78
C ALA A 345 -8.86 -15.33 -13.05
N SER A 346 -8.50 -15.61 -14.30
CA SER A 346 -7.68 -16.78 -14.69
C SER A 346 -6.19 -16.62 -14.43
N GLU A 347 -5.72 -15.40 -14.21
CA GLU A 347 -4.29 -15.07 -14.10
C GLU A 347 -3.86 -14.94 -12.61
N VAL A 348 -4.80 -14.63 -11.70
CA VAL A 348 -4.54 -14.41 -10.26
C VAL A 348 -5.25 -15.45 -9.41
N ASP A 349 -4.55 -16.02 -8.41
CA ASP A 349 -5.14 -16.99 -7.48
C ASP A 349 -6.00 -16.29 -6.42
N THR A 350 -5.51 -15.16 -5.91
CA THR A 350 -6.19 -14.39 -4.86
C THR A 350 -6.02 -12.89 -5.08
N VAL A 351 -7.12 -12.15 -4.97
CA VAL A 351 -7.12 -10.68 -4.89
C VAL A 351 -7.38 -10.28 -3.43
N ASP A 352 -6.41 -9.63 -2.81
CA ASP A 352 -6.48 -9.12 -1.45
C ASP A 352 -6.81 -7.62 -1.47
N GLU A 353 -8.00 -7.26 -1.00
CA GLU A 353 -8.43 -5.85 -0.92
C GLU A 353 -8.06 -5.28 0.45
N VAL A 354 -7.09 -4.36 0.46
CA VAL A 354 -6.57 -3.82 1.71
C VAL A 354 -7.60 -2.93 2.39
N VAL A 355 -7.94 -3.31 3.62
CA VAL A 355 -8.82 -2.53 4.50
C VAL A 355 -8.02 -1.46 5.26
N GLY A 356 -8.65 -0.31 5.48
CA GLY A 356 -8.10 0.78 6.29
C GLY A 356 -7.82 0.36 7.73
N MET A 357 -6.97 1.13 8.42
CA MET A 357 -6.63 0.91 9.82
C MET A 357 -7.85 1.09 10.72
N HIS A 358 -7.97 0.25 11.75
CA HIS A 358 -8.99 0.45 12.77
C HIS A 358 -8.68 1.69 13.61
N HIS A 359 -9.68 2.20 14.34
CA HIS A 359 -9.53 3.46 15.08
C HIS A 359 -8.37 3.44 16.10
N THR A 360 -8.18 2.31 16.79
CA THR A 360 -7.08 2.13 17.75
C THR A 360 -5.71 2.16 17.08
N GLU A 361 -5.54 1.38 16.01
CA GLU A 361 -4.30 1.34 15.22
C GLU A 361 -4.00 2.69 14.56
N SER A 362 -5.05 3.40 14.12
CA SER A 362 -4.94 4.71 13.51
C SER A 362 -4.46 5.75 14.51
N LEU A 363 -5.00 5.71 15.73
CA LEU A 363 -4.59 6.58 16.82
C LEU A 363 -3.14 6.32 17.23
N GLU A 364 -2.74 5.06 17.29
CA GLU A 364 -1.36 4.67 17.58
C GLU A 364 -0.40 5.19 16.50
N LEU A 365 -0.71 4.93 15.22
CA LEU A 365 0.14 5.38 14.10
C LEU A 365 0.25 6.90 14.07
N PHE A 366 -0.87 7.60 14.19
CA PHE A 366 -0.88 9.04 14.27
C PHE A 366 -0.02 9.57 15.43
N SER A 367 -0.14 8.94 16.61
CA SER A 367 0.59 9.36 17.82
C SER A 367 2.10 9.24 17.65
N TRP A 368 2.59 8.20 16.97
CA TRP A 368 4.02 8.06 16.69
C TRP A 368 4.55 9.21 15.84
N TYR A 369 3.80 9.66 14.83
CA TYR A 369 4.21 10.74 13.94
C TYR A 369 4.00 12.14 14.56
N ALA A 370 3.03 12.30 15.46
CA ALA A 370 2.71 13.58 16.11
C ALA A 370 3.50 13.82 17.41
N PHE A 371 3.78 12.76 18.18
CA PHE A 371 4.31 12.86 19.54
C PHE A 371 5.56 12.00 19.78
N GLY A 372 5.91 11.11 18.85
CA GLY A 372 7.06 10.20 19.01
C GLY A 372 6.82 9.06 20.01
N GLN A 373 5.56 8.76 20.33
CA GLN A 373 5.13 7.68 21.23
C GLN A 373 3.79 7.09 20.75
N ASP A 374 3.37 5.95 21.28
CA ASP A 374 2.20 5.18 20.82
C ASP A 374 0.84 5.75 21.26
N HIS A 375 0.82 6.83 22.05
CA HIS A 375 -0.41 7.47 22.50
C HIS A 375 -0.32 9.01 22.54
N PRO A 376 -1.44 9.74 22.48
CA PRO A 376 -1.45 11.19 22.64
C PRO A 376 -0.89 11.62 24.00
N ILE A 377 -0.20 12.76 24.03
CA ILE A 377 0.18 13.44 25.28
C ILE A 377 -1.05 14.06 25.96
N GLU A 378 -0.95 14.37 27.25
CA GLU A 378 -2.04 14.94 28.04
C GLU A 378 -2.61 16.22 27.40
N GLY A 379 -3.94 16.31 27.31
CA GLY A 379 -4.64 17.43 26.67
C GLY A 379 -4.86 17.32 25.15
N TYR A 380 -4.18 16.39 24.45
CA TYR A 380 -4.27 16.27 22.98
C TYR A 380 -5.18 15.13 22.50
N MET A 381 -5.75 14.33 23.41
CA MET A 381 -6.53 13.14 23.07
C MET A 381 -7.72 13.43 22.15
N ASP A 382 -8.54 14.43 22.48
CA ASP A 382 -9.75 14.73 21.70
C ASP A 382 -9.43 15.30 20.32
N TYR A 383 -8.38 16.14 20.21
CA TYR A 383 -7.88 16.63 18.94
C TYR A 383 -7.32 15.50 18.07
N SER A 384 -6.56 14.58 18.67
CA SER A 384 -6.03 13.40 18.00
C SER A 384 -7.16 12.52 17.45
N LYS A 385 -8.23 12.30 18.23
CA LYS A 385 -9.42 11.57 17.76
C LYS A 385 -10.11 12.24 16.58
N ARG A 386 -10.19 13.58 16.57
CA ARG A 386 -10.74 14.35 15.44
C ARG A 386 -9.90 14.17 14.17
N VAL A 387 -8.57 14.26 14.27
CA VAL A 387 -7.66 14.02 13.14
C VAL A 387 -7.77 12.58 12.64
N VAL A 388 -7.77 11.59 13.55
CA VAL A 388 -7.91 10.18 13.19
C VAL A 388 -9.26 9.90 12.51
N HIS A 389 -10.33 10.51 13.01
CA HIS A 389 -11.64 10.43 12.36
C HIS A 389 -11.61 11.03 10.95
N TYR A 390 -10.96 12.18 10.78
CA TYR A 390 -10.70 12.79 9.47
C TYR A 390 -9.74 11.98 8.58
N CYS A 391 -8.96 11.02 9.09
CA CYS A 391 -8.14 10.18 8.22
C CYS A 391 -8.87 8.91 7.77
N ASP A 392 -9.91 8.51 8.51
CA ASP A 392 -10.74 7.31 8.29
C ASP A 392 -9.91 6.05 7.99
N GLY A 393 -8.83 5.88 8.77
CA GLY A 393 -7.96 4.71 8.67
C GLY A 393 -6.98 4.71 7.49
N LEU A 394 -6.80 5.82 6.77
CA LEU A 394 -5.80 5.93 5.71
C LEU A 394 -4.39 6.20 6.28
N PRO A 395 -3.42 5.25 6.23
CA PRO A 395 -2.10 5.42 6.85
C PRO A 395 -1.35 6.65 6.35
N LEU A 396 -1.37 6.91 5.04
CA LEU A 396 -0.70 8.09 4.47
C LEU A 396 -1.21 9.40 5.08
N ALA A 397 -2.53 9.53 5.28
CA ALA A 397 -3.12 10.73 5.85
C ALA A 397 -2.70 10.91 7.32
N LEU A 398 -2.73 9.82 8.10
CA LEU A 398 -2.30 9.82 9.50
C LEU A 398 -0.83 10.26 9.64
N GLN A 399 0.04 9.78 8.75
CA GLN A 399 1.47 10.14 8.76
C GLN A 399 1.70 11.61 8.40
N VAL A 400 1.07 12.09 7.31
CA VAL A 400 1.24 13.48 6.85
C VAL A 400 0.72 14.47 7.89
N LEU A 401 -0.50 14.24 8.41
CA LEU A 401 -1.08 15.14 9.42
C LEU A 401 -0.37 15.03 10.76
N GLY A 402 0.04 13.82 11.17
CA GLY A 402 0.83 13.63 12.40
C GLY A 402 2.14 14.41 12.33
N SER A 403 2.91 14.27 11.25
CA SER A 403 4.14 15.04 11.07
C SER A 403 3.92 16.54 10.95
N SER A 404 2.85 16.98 10.28
CA SER A 404 2.55 18.40 10.11
C SER A 404 2.14 19.09 11.42
N LEU A 405 1.58 18.35 12.38
CA LEU A 405 1.11 18.87 13.67
C LEU A 405 2.09 18.61 14.82
N SER A 406 3.17 17.88 14.56
CA SER A 406 4.16 17.50 15.54
C SER A 406 4.84 18.71 16.18
N GLY A 407 4.77 18.82 17.50
CA GLY A 407 5.41 19.89 18.27
C GLY A 407 4.65 21.22 18.30
N GLU A 408 3.49 21.30 17.66
CA GLU A 408 2.65 22.50 17.63
C GLU A 408 1.75 22.63 18.88
N SER A 409 1.26 23.84 19.14
CA SER A 409 0.35 24.10 20.27
C SER A 409 -1.11 23.71 19.98
N ILE A 410 -1.91 23.54 21.02
CA ILE A 410 -3.34 23.24 20.92
C ILE A 410 -4.10 24.26 20.05
N ASP A 411 -3.76 25.55 20.16
CA ASP A 411 -4.40 26.60 19.36
C ASP A 411 -4.11 26.43 17.86
N VAL A 412 -2.89 26.01 17.50
CA VAL A 412 -2.50 25.70 16.13
C VAL A 412 -3.22 24.46 15.63
N TRP A 413 -3.35 23.41 16.45
CA TRP A 413 -4.11 22.20 16.11
C TRP A 413 -5.58 22.50 15.83
N GLU A 414 -6.22 23.29 16.69
CA GLU A 414 -7.62 23.69 16.52
C GLU A 414 -7.82 24.53 15.25
N SER A 415 -6.88 25.43 14.95
CA SER A 415 -6.87 26.22 13.71
C SER A 415 -6.64 25.34 12.47
N ALA A 416 -5.71 24.38 12.54
CA ALA A 416 -5.41 23.45 11.46
C ALA A 416 -6.60 22.53 11.15
N LEU A 417 -7.26 21.99 12.19
CA LEU A 417 -8.48 21.19 12.04
C LEU A 417 -9.60 21.98 11.36
N LYS A 418 -9.83 23.23 11.77
CA LYS A 418 -10.80 24.13 11.09
C LYS A 418 -10.43 24.37 9.63
N LYS A 419 -9.15 24.50 9.34
CA LYS A 419 -8.67 24.65 7.96
C LYS A 419 -8.93 23.39 7.14
N LEU A 420 -8.67 22.20 7.68
CA LEU A 420 -8.88 20.91 6.99
C LEU A 420 -10.35 20.68 6.60
N GLU A 421 -11.30 21.18 7.39
CA GLU A 421 -12.74 21.15 7.06
C GLU A 421 -13.07 21.94 5.78
N SER A 422 -12.22 22.90 5.40
CA SER A 422 -12.43 23.79 4.25
C SER A 422 -11.46 23.55 3.08
N ILE A 423 -10.22 23.18 3.40
CA ILE A 423 -9.10 23.05 2.47
C ILE A 423 -8.31 21.80 2.87
N PRO A 424 -8.45 20.70 2.12
CA PRO A 424 -7.75 19.45 2.42
C PRO A 424 -6.23 19.58 2.21
N GLU A 425 -5.46 18.73 2.89
CA GLU A 425 -4.00 18.78 2.85
C GLU A 425 -3.42 18.35 1.48
N GLY A 426 -2.60 19.21 0.89
CA GLY A 426 -2.18 19.10 -0.51
C GLY A 426 -1.34 17.86 -0.82
N GLU A 427 -0.47 17.44 0.11
CA GLU A 427 0.36 16.24 -0.07
C GLU A 427 -0.46 14.95 -0.13
N ILE A 428 -1.53 14.85 0.69
CA ILE A 428 -2.46 13.73 0.66
C ILE A 428 -3.18 13.70 -0.68
N LEU A 429 -3.71 14.85 -1.10
CA LEU A 429 -4.45 14.99 -2.36
C LEU A 429 -3.59 14.59 -3.56
N LYS A 430 -2.34 15.04 -3.63
CA LYS A 430 -1.42 14.68 -4.73
C LYS A 430 -1.30 13.17 -4.91
N LYS A 431 -1.22 12.39 -3.82
CA LYS A 431 -1.08 10.93 -3.87
C LYS A 431 -2.39 10.22 -4.24
N LEU A 432 -3.53 10.75 -3.82
CA LEU A 432 -4.85 10.23 -4.18
C LEU A 432 -5.18 10.55 -5.65
N LYS A 433 -4.80 11.74 -6.13
CA LYS A 433 -5.10 12.26 -7.47
C LYS A 433 -4.53 11.42 -8.60
N ILE A 434 -3.45 10.67 -8.34
CA ILE A 434 -2.86 9.72 -9.30
C ILE A 434 -3.91 8.77 -9.91
N SER A 435 -4.87 8.25 -9.11
CA SER A 435 -5.91 7.36 -9.62
C SER A 435 -6.96 8.07 -10.46
N TYR A 436 -7.19 9.37 -10.20
CA TYR A 436 -8.10 10.22 -10.97
C TYR A 436 -7.46 10.65 -12.30
N ASP A 437 -6.18 11.05 -12.26
CA ASP A 437 -5.45 11.49 -13.44
C ASP A 437 -5.29 10.37 -14.48
N SER A 438 -5.27 9.09 -14.04
CA SER A 438 -5.18 7.90 -14.88
C SER A 438 -6.52 7.36 -15.43
N LEU A 439 -7.63 8.07 -15.20
CA LEU A 439 -8.90 7.79 -15.89
C LEU A 439 -8.76 8.03 -17.39
N GLN A 440 -9.42 7.19 -18.20
CA GLN A 440 -9.17 7.09 -19.64
C GLN A 440 -9.52 8.36 -20.43
N ASP A 441 -10.57 9.06 -20.01
CA ASP A 441 -11.07 10.23 -20.71
C ASP A 441 -11.61 11.30 -19.75
N ASP A 442 -11.90 12.47 -20.32
CA ASP A 442 -12.53 13.57 -19.58
C ASP A 442 -13.96 13.24 -19.16
N HIS A 443 -14.58 12.22 -19.76
CA HIS A 443 -15.92 11.78 -19.43
C HIS A 443 -15.99 11.20 -18.02
N ASP A 444 -15.14 10.20 -17.75
CA ASP A 444 -15.04 9.55 -16.45
C ASP A 444 -14.55 10.52 -15.37
N LYS A 445 -13.63 11.43 -15.72
CA LYS A 445 -13.19 12.51 -14.83
C LYS A 445 -14.36 13.42 -14.44
N ASN A 446 -15.15 13.87 -15.42
CA ASN A 446 -16.33 14.68 -15.15
C ASN A 446 -17.39 13.92 -14.37
N LEU A 447 -17.57 12.62 -14.61
CA LEU A 447 -18.47 11.77 -13.85
C LEU A 447 -18.04 11.68 -12.38
N PHE A 448 -16.75 11.43 -12.13
CA PHE A 448 -16.18 11.42 -10.79
C PHE A 448 -16.49 12.71 -10.03
N LEU A 449 -16.23 13.87 -10.64
CA LEU A 449 -16.49 15.19 -10.02
C LEU A 449 -17.99 15.41 -9.73
N ASN A 450 -18.87 14.99 -10.65
CA ASN A 450 -20.31 15.02 -10.40
C ASN A 450 -20.68 14.19 -9.17
N ILE A 451 -20.17 12.96 -9.07
CA ILE A 451 -20.48 12.09 -7.94
C ILE A 451 -19.94 12.68 -6.64
N ALA A 452 -18.66 13.09 -6.61
CA ALA A 452 -18.01 13.67 -5.43
C ALA A 452 -18.76 14.88 -4.88
N CYS A 453 -19.21 15.78 -5.75
CA CYS A 453 -19.93 16.98 -5.32
C CYS A 453 -21.39 16.71 -4.95
N LEU A 454 -22.09 15.83 -5.69
CA LEU A 454 -23.57 15.84 -5.74
C LEU A 454 -24.23 14.48 -5.49
N PHE A 455 -23.57 13.36 -5.82
CA PHE A 455 -24.20 12.03 -5.80
C PHE A 455 -23.65 11.04 -4.77
N VAL A 456 -22.67 11.40 -3.95
CA VAL A 456 -22.30 10.57 -2.78
C VAL A 456 -23.53 10.39 -1.87
N GLY A 457 -23.78 9.16 -1.44
CA GLY A 457 -24.92 8.74 -0.63
C GLY A 457 -26.24 8.59 -1.39
N LYS A 458 -26.25 8.80 -2.72
CA LYS A 458 -27.45 8.62 -3.56
C LYS A 458 -27.50 7.20 -4.13
N ASP A 459 -28.71 6.74 -4.46
CA ASP A 459 -28.93 5.45 -5.13
C ASP A 459 -28.27 5.44 -6.52
N LYS A 460 -27.64 4.32 -6.87
CA LYS A 460 -26.89 4.12 -8.10
C LYS A 460 -27.78 4.20 -9.34
N ASP A 461 -28.90 3.48 -9.37
CA ASP A 461 -29.77 3.40 -10.55
C ASP A 461 -30.47 4.73 -10.81
N TRP A 462 -30.85 5.43 -9.72
CA TRP A 462 -31.31 6.81 -9.79
C TRP A 462 -30.23 7.72 -10.37
N THR A 463 -28.99 7.63 -9.90
CA THR A 463 -27.87 8.44 -10.39
C THR A 463 -27.59 8.18 -11.87
N ILE A 464 -27.61 6.92 -12.32
CA ILE A 464 -27.48 6.53 -13.72
C ILE A 464 -28.57 7.20 -14.55
N THR A 465 -29.84 7.08 -14.13
CA THR A 465 -30.97 7.70 -14.83
C THR A 465 -30.80 9.21 -14.97
N ILE A 466 -30.31 9.87 -13.91
CA ILE A 466 -30.07 11.29 -13.94
C ILE A 466 -28.93 11.60 -14.90
N LEU A 467 -27.73 11.11 -14.66
CA LEU A 467 -26.54 11.52 -15.42
C LEU A 467 -26.61 11.07 -16.89
N ASP A 468 -27.22 9.93 -17.22
CA ASP A 468 -27.39 9.50 -18.61
C ASP A 468 -28.27 10.46 -19.41
N GLY A 469 -29.32 11.00 -18.79
CA GLY A 469 -30.11 12.06 -19.42
C GLY A 469 -29.37 13.41 -19.52
N CYS A 470 -28.15 13.54 -18.95
CA CYS A 470 -27.25 14.68 -19.18
C CYS A 470 -26.22 14.36 -20.30
N GLY A 471 -26.38 13.24 -21.01
CA GLY A 471 -25.40 12.77 -21.98
C GLY A 471 -24.20 12.06 -21.35
N PHE A 472 -24.32 11.56 -20.11
CA PHE A 472 -23.30 10.68 -19.53
C PHE A 472 -23.49 9.22 -19.95
N TYR A 473 -22.39 8.48 -19.98
CA TYR A 473 -22.36 7.04 -20.07
C TYR A 473 -22.12 6.48 -18.65
N THR A 474 -23.06 6.76 -17.76
CA THR A 474 -22.86 6.65 -16.30
C THR A 474 -22.61 5.22 -15.85
N LYS A 475 -23.25 4.24 -16.49
CA LYS A 475 -23.09 2.83 -16.11
C LYS A 475 -21.66 2.33 -16.32
N ILE A 476 -21.04 2.64 -17.47
CA ILE A 476 -19.66 2.26 -17.75
C ILE A 476 -18.68 3.11 -16.94
N GLY A 477 -18.95 4.41 -16.80
CA GLY A 477 -18.08 5.27 -15.99
C GLY A 477 -18.08 4.88 -14.51
N ILE A 478 -19.22 4.49 -13.91
CA ILE A 478 -19.26 3.93 -12.53
C ILE A 478 -18.39 2.68 -12.43
N HIS A 479 -18.43 1.80 -13.44
CA HIS A 479 -17.59 0.60 -13.47
C HIS A 479 -16.10 0.97 -13.47
N ASN A 480 -15.71 1.94 -14.30
CA ASN A 480 -14.33 2.43 -14.39
C ASN A 480 -13.85 3.09 -13.08
N LEU A 481 -14.72 3.85 -12.39
CA LEU A 481 -14.41 4.45 -11.09
C LEU A 481 -14.24 3.41 -9.98
N ILE A 482 -15.05 2.34 -9.99
CA ILE A 482 -14.91 1.21 -9.06
C ILE A 482 -13.60 0.47 -9.32
N ASP A 483 -13.24 0.24 -10.60
CA ASP A 483 -11.97 -0.39 -10.97
C ASP A 483 -10.77 0.36 -10.36
N ARG A 484 -10.82 1.69 -10.30
CA ARG A 484 -9.77 2.55 -9.75
C ARG A 484 -9.83 2.76 -8.23
N TYR A 485 -10.74 2.08 -7.53
CA TYR A 485 -11.08 2.31 -6.11
C TYR A 485 -11.45 3.78 -5.78
N LEU A 486 -11.92 4.55 -6.76
CA LEU A 486 -12.39 5.93 -6.56
C LEU A 486 -13.84 5.98 -6.07
N LEU A 487 -14.58 4.89 -6.25
CA LEU A 487 -16.00 4.77 -5.94
C LEU A 487 -16.31 3.36 -5.44
N THR A 488 -17.20 3.24 -4.47
CA THR A 488 -17.80 1.98 -4.04
C THR A 488 -19.33 2.06 -4.12
N VAL A 489 -19.98 0.90 -4.23
CA VAL A 489 -21.45 0.80 -4.22
C VAL A 489 -21.83 -0.07 -3.05
N GLY A 490 -22.68 0.44 -2.17
CA GLY A 490 -23.14 -0.30 -1.01
C GLY A 490 -23.97 -1.51 -1.43
N GLN A 491 -23.57 -2.70 -0.99
CA GLN A 491 -24.20 -3.96 -1.40
C GLN A 491 -25.67 -4.07 -0.95
N ARG A 492 -26.03 -3.43 0.17
CA ARG A 492 -27.36 -3.54 0.77
C ARG A 492 -28.29 -2.38 0.40
N ASP A 493 -27.75 -1.19 0.18
CA ASP A 493 -28.52 0.04 -0.02
C ASP A 493 -28.43 0.59 -1.45
N ASN A 494 -27.60 -0.03 -2.31
CA ASN A 494 -27.32 0.41 -3.68
C ASN A 494 -26.82 1.86 -3.78
N LYS A 495 -26.26 2.41 -2.69
CA LYS A 495 -25.81 3.80 -2.66
C LYS A 495 -24.37 3.93 -3.13
N LEU A 496 -24.08 5.06 -3.79
CA LEU A 496 -22.74 5.46 -4.18
C LEU A 496 -21.98 5.99 -2.97
N TRP A 497 -20.80 5.44 -2.72
CA TRP A 497 -19.94 5.82 -1.60
C TRP A 497 -18.53 6.15 -2.11
N MET A 498 -17.94 7.20 -1.55
CA MET A 498 -16.54 7.55 -1.77
C MET A 498 -15.87 7.61 -0.40
N HIS A 499 -14.61 7.18 -0.32
CA HIS A 499 -13.80 7.51 0.85
C HIS A 499 -13.78 9.03 0.99
N HIS A 500 -13.96 9.55 2.21
CA HIS A 500 -14.20 10.98 2.39
C HIS A 500 -13.01 11.83 1.87
N LEU A 501 -11.74 11.41 2.08
CA LEU A 501 -10.57 12.08 1.45
C LEU A 501 -10.57 12.05 -0.10
N ILE A 502 -11.16 11.02 -0.72
CA ILE A 502 -11.33 10.98 -2.19
C ILE A 502 -12.43 11.96 -2.61
N GLN A 503 -13.51 12.06 -1.84
CA GLN A 503 -14.55 13.06 -2.08
C GLN A 503 -14.00 14.48 -1.93
N ASP A 504 -13.22 14.74 -0.88
CA ASP A 504 -12.55 16.02 -0.62
C ASP A 504 -11.57 16.37 -1.74
N MET A 505 -10.83 15.39 -2.25
CA MET A 505 -10.00 15.56 -3.44
C MET A 505 -10.81 16.03 -4.65
N GLY A 506 -11.96 15.38 -4.92
CA GLY A 506 -12.83 15.79 -6.03
C GLY A 506 -13.38 17.20 -5.86
N ARG A 507 -13.78 17.56 -4.64
CA ARG A 507 -14.26 18.91 -4.30
C ARG A 507 -13.17 19.96 -4.41
N GLU A 508 -11.94 19.65 -4.00
CA GLU A 508 -10.80 20.56 -4.12
C GLU A 508 -10.39 20.75 -5.58
N ILE A 509 -10.48 19.72 -6.44
CA ILE A 509 -10.27 19.88 -7.89
C ILE A 509 -11.24 20.94 -8.46
N VAL A 510 -12.53 20.87 -8.08
CA VAL A 510 -13.54 21.86 -8.49
C VAL A 510 -13.27 23.23 -7.84
N ARG A 511 -12.83 23.26 -6.58
CA ARG A 511 -12.48 24.49 -5.86
C ARG A 511 -11.33 25.25 -6.55
N GLN A 512 -10.39 24.53 -7.15
CA GLN A 512 -9.24 25.09 -7.87
C GLN A 512 -9.61 25.73 -9.22
N GLU A 513 -10.80 25.45 -9.77
CA GLU A 513 -11.29 26.15 -10.97
C GLU A 513 -11.51 27.63 -10.69
N SER A 514 -11.95 27.96 -9.46
CA SER A 514 -12.06 29.33 -8.96
C SER A 514 -11.99 29.34 -7.42
N THR A 515 -10.84 29.75 -6.89
CA THR A 515 -10.56 29.69 -5.44
C THR A 515 -11.34 30.72 -4.65
N GLU A 516 -11.45 31.95 -5.17
CA GLU A 516 -12.07 33.09 -4.49
C GLU A 516 -13.56 33.24 -4.76
N GLU A 517 -14.01 32.85 -5.97
CA GLU A 517 -15.39 33.06 -6.42
C GLU A 517 -16.09 31.71 -6.63
N PRO A 518 -16.91 31.22 -5.67
CA PRO A 518 -17.61 29.94 -5.81
C PRO A 518 -18.46 29.84 -7.09
N GLY A 519 -19.11 30.94 -7.49
CA GLY A 519 -19.89 30.97 -8.73
C GLY A 519 -19.07 30.73 -10.00
N GLY A 520 -17.75 30.83 -9.92
CA GLY A 520 -16.81 30.53 -11.00
C GLY A 520 -16.48 29.06 -11.23
N ARG A 521 -17.04 28.17 -10.41
CA ARG A 521 -16.79 26.74 -10.46
C ARG A 521 -17.82 26.05 -11.34
N SER A 522 -17.41 25.00 -12.04
CA SER A 522 -18.28 24.16 -12.88
C SER A 522 -19.42 23.51 -12.10
N ARG A 523 -19.23 23.29 -10.80
CA ARG A 523 -20.16 22.62 -9.88
C ARG A 523 -20.15 23.30 -8.52
N LEU A 524 -21.33 23.40 -7.93
CA LEU A 524 -21.56 23.94 -6.58
C LEU A 524 -22.31 22.90 -5.74
N TRP A 525 -22.03 22.83 -4.44
CA TRP A 525 -22.71 21.92 -3.53
C TRP A 525 -23.12 22.62 -2.22
N GLN A 526 -24.20 22.13 -1.61
CA GLN A 526 -24.67 22.51 -0.28
C GLN A 526 -24.77 24.03 -0.06
N GLN A 527 -24.03 24.56 0.93
CA GLN A 527 -24.12 25.94 1.39
C GLN A 527 -23.53 26.93 0.39
N GLU A 528 -22.57 26.52 -0.44
CA GLU A 528 -22.04 27.37 -1.52
C GLU A 528 -23.10 27.67 -2.55
N ALA A 529 -23.82 26.64 -2.99
CA ALA A 529 -24.94 26.76 -3.92
C ALA A 529 -26.03 27.69 -3.35
N PHE A 530 -26.38 27.51 -2.07
CA PHE A 530 -27.33 28.39 -1.38
C PHE A 530 -26.84 29.84 -1.28
N ASN A 531 -25.57 30.08 -0.91
CA ASN A 531 -25.04 31.43 -0.73
C ASN A 531 -24.95 32.21 -2.04
N VAL A 532 -24.66 31.50 -3.14
CA VAL A 532 -24.65 32.04 -4.49
C VAL A 532 -26.07 32.44 -4.93
N LEU A 533 -27.06 31.56 -4.75
CA LEU A 533 -28.46 31.80 -5.17
C LEU A 533 -29.21 32.80 -4.29
N SER A 534 -28.87 32.87 -3.00
CA SER A 534 -29.46 33.82 -2.05
C SER A 534 -28.92 35.24 -2.19
N GLY A 535 -28.01 35.47 -3.14
CA GLY A 535 -27.34 36.75 -3.32
C GLY A 535 -26.45 37.15 -2.13
N LYS A 536 -26.22 36.27 -1.14
CA LYS A 536 -25.42 36.56 0.05
C LYS A 536 -23.93 36.61 -0.28
N THR A 537 -23.43 35.71 -1.12
CA THR A 537 -22.06 35.80 -1.69
C THR A 537 -21.97 36.95 -2.68
N VAL A 538 -23.04 37.16 -3.46
CA VAL A 538 -23.12 38.24 -4.45
C VAL A 538 -23.09 39.62 -3.76
N ARG A 539 -23.67 39.81 -2.57
CA ARG A 539 -23.57 41.07 -1.82
C ARG A 539 -22.16 41.37 -1.28
N ILE A 540 -21.38 40.33 -0.97
CA ILE A 540 -19.95 40.49 -0.61
C ILE A 540 -19.12 40.82 -1.87
N ILE A 541 -19.51 40.26 -3.03
CA ILE A 541 -18.85 40.43 -4.34
C ILE A 541 -19.36 41.65 -5.14
N TYR A 542 -20.50 42.26 -4.82
CA TYR A 542 -20.93 43.52 -5.43
C TYR A 542 -19.93 44.66 -5.16
N LEU A 543 -18.95 44.44 -4.27
CA LEU A 543 -17.78 45.28 -4.12
C LEU A 543 -16.65 45.01 -5.14
N MET A 544 -16.56 43.85 -5.81
CA MET A 544 -15.57 43.53 -6.87
C MET A 544 -16.02 42.49 -7.92
N SER A 545 -15.96 42.88 -9.22
CA SER A 545 -15.79 42.05 -10.45
C SER A 545 -17.02 41.63 -11.32
N THR A 546 -16.85 41.80 -12.65
CA THR A 546 -17.75 41.40 -13.76
C THR A 546 -17.66 39.91 -14.14
N SER A 547 -16.73 39.17 -13.55
CA SER A 547 -16.44 37.75 -13.83
C SER A 547 -17.58 36.82 -13.38
N MET A 548 -18.19 37.11 -12.24
CA MET A 548 -19.24 36.30 -11.62
C MET A 548 -20.54 36.18 -12.45
N ALA A 549 -20.91 37.20 -13.22
CA ALA A 549 -22.12 37.16 -14.05
C ALA A 549 -21.99 36.16 -15.22
N LEU A 550 -20.81 36.04 -15.82
CA LEU A 550 -20.53 35.11 -16.92
C LEU A 550 -20.52 33.65 -16.46
N LEU A 551 -20.16 33.41 -15.20
CA LEU A 551 -19.99 32.06 -14.66
C LEU A 551 -21.30 31.46 -14.14
N LEU A 552 -22.18 32.27 -13.56
CA LEU A 552 -23.55 31.85 -13.24
C LEU A 552 -24.36 31.45 -14.48
N ILE A 553 -24.06 32.07 -15.62
CA ILE A 553 -24.59 31.67 -16.93
C ILE A 553 -24.04 30.30 -17.36
N SER A 554 -22.92 29.81 -16.81
CA SER A 554 -22.38 28.49 -17.19
C SER A 554 -22.96 27.31 -16.39
N LEU A 555 -23.64 27.58 -15.26
CA LEU A 555 -24.14 26.54 -14.35
C LEU A 555 -25.22 25.68 -15.01
N LYS A 556 -24.97 24.38 -15.16
CA LYS A 556 -25.90 23.42 -15.78
C LYS A 556 -26.70 22.59 -14.79
N MET A 557 -26.19 22.34 -13.59
CA MET A 557 -26.89 21.52 -12.60
C MET A 557 -26.77 22.11 -11.20
N LEU A 558 -27.86 22.01 -10.45
CA LEU A 558 -28.01 22.56 -9.12
C LEU A 558 -28.81 21.58 -8.23
N ASP A 559 -28.16 21.01 -7.21
CA ASP A 559 -28.81 20.20 -6.17
C ASP A 559 -28.75 20.92 -4.81
N LEU A 560 -29.91 21.30 -4.30
CA LEU A 560 -30.12 21.88 -2.97
C LEU A 560 -30.92 20.95 -2.05
N SER A 561 -30.87 19.64 -2.28
CA SER A 561 -31.57 18.65 -1.45
C SER A 561 -31.30 18.85 0.04
N HIS A 562 -32.32 18.65 0.87
CA HIS A 562 -32.26 18.77 2.33
C HIS A 562 -31.92 20.18 2.85
N SER A 563 -32.00 21.21 1.99
CA SER A 563 -31.77 22.59 2.42
C SER A 563 -33.00 23.14 3.14
N HIS A 564 -33.10 22.88 4.44
CA HIS A 564 -34.22 23.31 5.28
C HIS A 564 -34.30 24.84 5.46
N GLY A 565 -33.24 25.59 5.14
CA GLY A 565 -33.25 27.05 5.13
C GLY A 565 -33.81 27.69 3.86
N LEU A 566 -34.21 26.90 2.86
CA LEU A 566 -34.78 27.42 1.62
C LEU A 566 -36.20 27.95 1.84
N VAL A 567 -36.37 29.24 1.57
CA VAL A 567 -37.65 29.95 1.51
C VAL A 567 -37.78 30.56 0.12
N SER A 568 -39.01 30.62 -0.40
CA SER A 568 -39.33 31.13 -1.75
C SER A 568 -38.69 32.48 -2.06
N ASP A 569 -38.71 33.39 -1.11
CA ASP A 569 -38.34 34.80 -1.32
C ASP A 569 -36.82 35.03 -1.45
N ILE A 570 -36.01 33.99 -1.23
CA ILE A 570 -34.55 34.06 -1.21
C ILE A 570 -33.95 33.50 -2.52
N LEU A 571 -34.70 32.77 -3.33
CA LEU A 571 -34.20 32.10 -4.52
C LEU A 571 -34.46 32.94 -5.79
N ASP A 572 -33.39 33.34 -6.48
CA ASP A 572 -33.48 33.96 -7.80
C ASP A 572 -32.82 33.10 -8.90
N PHE A 573 -33.64 32.37 -9.66
CA PHE A 573 -33.18 31.54 -10.78
C PHE A 573 -32.85 32.34 -12.04
N SER A 574 -33.18 33.65 -12.09
CA SER A 574 -32.78 34.50 -13.23
C SER A 574 -31.26 34.60 -13.37
N LEU A 575 -30.54 34.39 -12.26
CA LEU A 575 -29.08 34.40 -12.20
C LEU A 575 -28.45 33.20 -12.92
N VAL A 576 -29.16 32.08 -13.08
CA VAL A 576 -28.62 30.81 -13.65
C VAL A 576 -29.38 30.36 -14.90
N PRO A 577 -29.45 31.18 -15.97
CA PRO A 577 -30.40 30.99 -17.08
C PRO A 577 -30.17 29.72 -17.92
N ASN A 578 -28.97 29.13 -17.87
CA ASN A 578 -28.63 27.93 -18.63
C ASN A 578 -28.75 26.63 -17.81
N LEU A 579 -29.39 26.68 -16.65
CA LEU A 579 -29.57 25.50 -15.80
C LEU A 579 -30.39 24.43 -16.53
N GLU A 580 -29.81 23.24 -16.65
CA GLU A 580 -30.42 22.06 -17.26
C GLU A 580 -31.09 21.18 -16.20
N ARG A 581 -30.64 21.20 -14.94
CA ARG A 581 -31.21 20.35 -13.88
C ARG A 581 -31.27 21.01 -12.52
N LEU A 582 -32.43 20.90 -11.87
CA LEU A 582 -32.70 21.46 -10.55
C LEU A 582 -33.26 20.37 -9.60
N VAL A 583 -32.54 20.11 -8.50
CA VAL A 583 -32.94 19.15 -7.48
C VAL A 583 -33.14 19.87 -6.14
N LEU A 584 -34.37 19.80 -5.63
CA LEU A 584 -34.86 20.43 -4.40
C LEU A 584 -35.45 19.39 -3.44
N LYS A 585 -34.95 18.16 -3.46
CA LYS A 585 -35.52 17.04 -2.70
C LYS A 585 -35.48 17.30 -1.18
N HIS A 586 -36.55 16.99 -0.45
CA HIS A 586 -36.68 17.14 1.01
C HIS A 586 -36.43 18.58 1.53
N CYS A 587 -36.71 19.61 0.73
CA CYS A 587 -36.70 20.99 1.20
C CYS A 587 -38.00 21.29 1.96
N ILE A 588 -38.07 20.83 3.21
CA ILE A 588 -39.33 20.81 3.99
C ILE A 588 -39.94 22.19 4.22
N ASN A 589 -39.16 23.27 4.22
CA ASN A 589 -39.65 24.64 4.43
C ASN A 589 -39.96 25.39 3.13
N LEU A 590 -39.77 24.75 1.97
CA LEU A 590 -40.12 25.34 0.68
C LEU A 590 -41.64 25.38 0.52
N ILE A 591 -42.22 26.59 0.56
CA ILE A 591 -43.68 26.80 0.47
C ILE A 591 -44.13 26.94 -0.98
N GLU A 592 -43.36 27.63 -1.80
CA GLU A 592 -43.60 27.84 -3.23
C GLU A 592 -42.26 27.86 -3.98
N VAL A 593 -42.27 27.48 -5.26
CA VAL A 593 -41.10 27.66 -6.14
C VAL A 593 -41.21 29.06 -6.78
N PRO A 594 -40.14 29.87 -6.78
CA PRO A 594 -40.14 31.20 -7.38
C PRO A 594 -40.58 31.23 -8.84
N GLU A 595 -41.27 32.31 -9.23
CA GLU A 595 -41.65 32.55 -10.63
C GLU A 595 -40.44 32.79 -11.56
N SER A 596 -39.27 33.10 -11.01
CA SER A 596 -38.03 33.22 -11.77
C SER A 596 -37.60 31.90 -12.43
N ILE A 597 -38.12 30.74 -11.98
CA ILE A 597 -37.83 29.44 -12.61
C ILE A 597 -38.25 29.41 -14.08
N GLY A 598 -39.28 30.17 -14.47
CA GLY A 598 -39.76 30.23 -15.86
C GLY A 598 -38.74 30.77 -16.87
N VAL A 599 -37.62 31.35 -16.40
CA VAL A 599 -36.50 31.81 -17.25
C VAL A 599 -35.63 30.63 -17.72
N LEU A 600 -35.67 29.49 -17.03
CA LEU A 600 -34.79 28.34 -17.28
C LEU A 600 -35.24 27.52 -18.50
N GLN A 601 -35.11 28.09 -19.70
CA GLN A 601 -35.58 27.45 -20.95
C GLN A 601 -34.85 26.13 -21.28
N ARG A 602 -33.67 25.90 -20.69
CA ARG A 602 -32.86 24.68 -20.86
C ARG A 602 -33.12 23.61 -19.80
N LEU A 603 -33.99 23.87 -18.83
CA LEU A 603 -34.22 22.94 -17.72
C LEU A 603 -34.90 21.67 -18.21
N VAL A 604 -34.19 20.54 -18.12
CA VAL A 604 -34.60 19.18 -18.46
C VAL A 604 -35.18 18.44 -17.26
N LEU A 605 -34.67 18.67 -16.05
CA LEU A 605 -35.12 17.98 -14.83
C LEU A 605 -35.47 18.98 -13.72
N LEU A 606 -36.65 18.82 -13.12
CA LEU A 606 -37.05 19.46 -11.86
C LEU A 606 -37.47 18.41 -10.83
N ASN A 607 -36.74 18.27 -9.73
CA ASN A 607 -37.02 17.29 -8.68
C ASN A 607 -37.37 17.96 -7.35
N LEU A 608 -38.64 17.88 -6.95
CA LEU A 608 -39.19 18.44 -5.72
C LEU A 608 -39.60 17.35 -4.71
N LYS A 609 -39.09 16.12 -4.86
CA LYS A 609 -39.48 14.96 -4.05
C LYS A 609 -39.41 15.27 -2.54
N GLY A 610 -40.49 15.04 -1.81
CA GLY A 610 -40.53 15.18 -0.35
C GLY A 610 -40.54 16.61 0.18
N CYS A 611 -40.84 17.62 -0.65
CA CYS A 611 -41.14 18.98 -0.19
C CYS A 611 -42.54 19.05 0.42
N GLN A 612 -42.64 18.71 1.72
CA GLN A 612 -43.92 18.50 2.40
C GLN A 612 -44.78 19.76 2.55
N ASN A 613 -44.17 20.95 2.62
CA ASN A 613 -44.88 22.22 2.75
C ASN A 613 -45.13 22.95 1.42
N LEU A 614 -44.73 22.36 0.28
CA LEU A 614 -44.93 22.97 -1.03
C LEU A 614 -46.43 23.02 -1.34
N ARG A 615 -46.98 24.23 -1.51
CA ARG A 615 -48.42 24.49 -1.69
C ARG A 615 -48.84 24.62 -3.15
N LYS A 616 -48.01 25.27 -3.96
CA LYS A 616 -48.28 25.56 -5.38
C LYS A 616 -47.00 25.49 -6.21
N LEU A 617 -47.17 25.18 -7.49
CA LEU A 617 -46.14 25.36 -8.51
C LEU A 617 -46.21 26.79 -9.07
N PRO A 618 -45.11 27.33 -9.63
CA PRO A 618 -45.10 28.68 -10.17
C PRO A 618 -45.96 28.73 -11.44
N THR A 619 -46.69 29.82 -11.63
CA THR A 619 -47.53 30.00 -12.81
C THR A 619 -46.71 29.99 -14.09
N THR A 620 -45.43 30.36 -14.04
CA THR A 620 -44.47 30.36 -15.14
C THR A 620 -43.92 28.98 -15.52
N ILE A 621 -44.28 27.89 -14.84
CA ILE A 621 -43.76 26.55 -15.12
C ILE A 621 -44.01 26.08 -16.58
N HIS A 622 -45.09 26.56 -17.20
CA HIS A 622 -45.41 26.30 -18.61
C HIS A 622 -44.37 26.87 -19.60
N ARG A 623 -43.46 27.74 -19.15
CA ARG A 623 -42.40 28.33 -19.98
C ARG A 623 -41.15 27.45 -20.10
N LEU A 624 -41.08 26.37 -19.33
CA LEU A 624 -39.96 25.42 -19.32
C LEU A 624 -40.04 24.47 -20.52
N LYS A 625 -39.63 24.96 -21.70
CA LYS A 625 -39.80 24.24 -22.98
C LYS A 625 -39.00 22.94 -23.09
N SER A 626 -37.88 22.82 -22.38
CA SER A 626 -36.99 21.65 -22.45
C SER A 626 -37.24 20.63 -21.33
N LEU A 627 -38.26 20.84 -20.48
CA LEU A 627 -38.49 20.01 -19.30
C LEU A 627 -39.01 18.64 -19.70
N ASP A 628 -38.23 17.61 -19.37
CA ASP A 628 -38.50 16.20 -19.68
C ASP A 628 -38.95 15.42 -18.43
N LYS A 629 -38.49 15.82 -17.24
CA LYS A 629 -38.81 15.10 -16.00
C LYS A 629 -39.14 16.03 -14.83
N LEU A 630 -40.33 15.84 -14.26
CA LEU A 630 -40.84 16.55 -13.07
C LEU A 630 -41.18 15.56 -11.95
N ILE A 631 -40.46 15.60 -10.83
CA ILE A 631 -40.65 14.67 -9.70
C ILE A 631 -41.30 15.40 -8.52
N LEU A 632 -42.54 15.02 -8.18
CA LEU A 632 -43.34 15.62 -7.09
C LEU A 632 -43.69 14.64 -5.96
N SER A 633 -43.16 13.41 -6.00
CA SER A 633 -43.49 12.36 -5.03
C SER A 633 -43.25 12.84 -3.58
N GLY A 634 -44.24 12.71 -2.69
CA GLY A 634 -44.11 13.11 -1.28
C GLY A 634 -44.35 14.60 -0.99
N CYS A 635 -44.85 15.40 -1.95
CA CYS A 635 -45.34 16.76 -1.72
C CYS A 635 -46.78 16.75 -1.18
N SER A 636 -46.95 16.56 0.13
CA SER A 636 -48.26 16.32 0.76
C SER A 636 -49.25 17.49 0.77
N LYS A 637 -48.76 18.74 0.63
CA LYS A 637 -49.59 19.96 0.71
C LYS A 637 -49.81 20.65 -0.63
N LEU A 638 -49.48 20.00 -1.74
CA LEU A 638 -49.65 20.56 -3.08
C LEU A 638 -51.13 20.45 -3.49
N TYR A 639 -51.86 21.56 -3.59
CA TYR A 639 -53.33 21.55 -3.78
C TYR A 639 -53.83 22.23 -5.06
N ASP A 640 -52.96 22.53 -6.03
CA ASP A 640 -53.35 23.33 -7.19
C ASP A 640 -52.70 22.85 -8.49
N LEU A 641 -53.23 21.75 -9.05
CA LEU A 641 -52.91 21.33 -10.43
C LEU A 641 -54.03 21.66 -11.42
N ASP A 642 -55.21 22.07 -10.95
CA ASP A 642 -56.41 22.26 -11.78
C ASP A 642 -56.65 23.72 -12.22
N ASN A 643 -56.05 24.73 -11.56
CA ASN A 643 -56.35 26.15 -11.84
C ASN A 643 -55.22 26.94 -12.53
N THR A 644 -54.09 26.30 -12.83
CA THR A 644 -53.12 26.93 -13.74
C THR A 644 -53.65 26.78 -15.16
N LYS A 645 -53.71 27.87 -15.93
CA LYS A 645 -53.82 27.83 -17.41
C LYS A 645 -52.54 27.24 -18.03
N ALA A 646 -51.97 26.20 -17.44
CA ALA A 646 -50.94 25.39 -18.02
C ALA A 646 -51.64 24.49 -19.05
N PRO A 647 -51.17 24.43 -20.31
CA PRO A 647 -51.47 23.29 -21.14
C PRO A 647 -51.07 22.07 -20.33
N THR A 648 -52.07 21.22 -20.13
CA THR A 648 -52.09 19.99 -19.35
C THR A 648 -50.69 19.36 -19.24
N LEU A 649 -50.25 18.92 -18.06
CA LEU A 649 -49.00 18.15 -17.87
C LEU A 649 -48.87 16.97 -18.87
N THR A 650 -50.00 16.52 -19.45
CA THR A 650 -50.10 15.56 -20.56
C THR A 650 -49.59 16.06 -21.93
N GLN A 651 -49.50 17.37 -22.22
CA GLN A 651 -48.88 17.91 -23.44
C GLN A 651 -47.35 17.97 -23.38
N LEU A 652 -46.76 17.92 -22.19
CA LEU A 652 -45.31 18.01 -21.98
C LEU A 652 -44.59 16.64 -22.03
N GLY A 653 -45.31 15.53 -22.24
CA GLY A 653 -44.70 14.18 -22.25
C GLY A 653 -44.08 13.74 -20.91
N LEU A 654 -44.34 14.49 -19.83
CA LEU A 654 -43.68 14.33 -18.54
C LEU A 654 -44.12 13.05 -17.81
N ILE A 655 -43.16 12.22 -17.42
CA ILE A 655 -43.40 11.16 -16.43
C ILE A 655 -43.40 11.80 -15.05
N ALA A 656 -44.58 12.17 -14.56
CA ALA A 656 -44.79 12.57 -13.18
C ALA A 656 -45.07 11.32 -12.33
N ASP A 657 -44.12 10.99 -11.44
CA ASP A 657 -44.21 9.84 -10.54
C ASP A 657 -45.20 10.16 -9.39
N PHE A 658 -46.50 10.11 -9.68
CA PHE A 658 -47.57 10.37 -8.70
C PHE A 658 -47.88 9.08 -7.93
N GLY A 659 -47.42 9.00 -6.69
CA GLY A 659 -47.77 7.93 -5.75
C GLY A 659 -49.18 8.04 -5.14
N PHE A 660 -50.19 8.54 -5.85
CA PHE A 660 -51.57 8.67 -5.34
C PHE A 660 -52.60 7.99 -6.27
N LYS A 661 -53.43 7.12 -5.68
CA LYS A 661 -54.63 6.55 -6.31
C LYS A 661 -55.60 7.67 -6.67
N TRP A 662 -55.86 7.86 -7.96
CA TRP A 662 -56.97 8.69 -8.43
C TRP A 662 -58.30 7.97 -8.16
N LYS A 663 -59.23 8.64 -7.45
CA LYS A 663 -60.66 8.34 -7.54
C LYS A 663 -61.25 9.27 -8.60
N SER A 664 -61.63 8.72 -9.74
CA SER A 664 -62.46 9.40 -10.71
C SER A 664 -63.87 9.58 -10.14
N ASN A 665 -64.39 10.80 -10.10
CA ASN A 665 -65.83 11.05 -10.09
C ASN A 665 -66.14 11.96 -11.28
N THR A 666 -66.91 11.38 -12.21
CA THR A 666 -67.68 11.91 -13.35
C THR A 666 -67.58 13.37 -13.71
#